data_AF-A0A7Y2EQW1-F1
#
_entry.id   AF-A0A7Y2EQW1-F1
#
_cell.length_a   1.000
_cell.length_b   1.000
_cell.length_c   1.000
_cell.angle_alpha   90.00
_cell.angle_beta   90.00
_cell.angle_gamma   90.00
#
_symmetry.space_group_name_H-M   'P 1'
#
loop_
_entity.id
_entity.type
_entity.pdbx_description
1 polymer ?
#
loop_
_entity_poly.entity_id
_entity_poly.type
_entity_poly.pdbx_seq_one_letter_code
_entity_poly.pdbx_strand_id
1 'polypeptide(L)'
;MRPFILAILLLLAVSESAFGQGVDVQIDTVPVDVLRLSDFDPLNPSATSVFFVVTVTNDDSPRDLAIRVDVRAVRAGYLGSAYLELGQVPPNGIIVRTNQEFEAYDVGDAAEDLVDFALERGVLPPDEYVFKVVVIDQTGGGEVIVGEEDDSIITTNPTTNLDLVGPGTEFWSEPEELSTPQPLFQWLSNATDFELTVFEVRPGQISPEDVATNLPVYTARDLSVETFAYPSFAEQLKHGVTYAWQVNALVGTASGTARYPSQMYWFTFNSPTEDDFEADNVFVNSLRVDPQESAIKPGESVRFTYEVFDADGALVLNAVPSWRIVPDRLGEISEDGVFTAGDESGAVAVVASFGDVEDYATVVVETVEEVNSRRDSIFVEVLSPVDGQEFLEPSPDFLWQASTSDSTFRNAYLLTVRGPIEFGAAEQAPVFWQHNVTGASSTSYPGSVPGLQPGNTYAMTVSALDERNNILSTSEGVTFSLATDPKISWEVLNAWDVARRQQTDSLMLPLVLTLASPPLQQTVRDELVGIGAVIEIEADPWVQLSLPFYQIDALAAIDGISLVSLPSPHILFSDTTQSIDPADVETFKPLPGRVPIKVAVFEFGFDQNAITSLVGGRVTYHSFRADGAVGGSNTVDALHGLASVQALFEYLPRTAEVHLINFNTEPEFKAALTYAIDDLGVDLISCSVSWANAYDHYDGTSFFTRSVVDILDDDATMIVAAGNFAQSHWEGSYEDNNLNGAHDFTPGNDFLEVQLDNTKRYTLLLSWDEWGAPTRNLDVEILNDRGERLSDAFGRPYASRNVQSADGYIEPMERIRNFQPLYPGVRTYRIRLTSPNRPSPSDLAPNFELYIYPPPEGSVPEPDAASSLASGLATARSNSIIPVGASSFEHSSQGPTNDGRVRPDFSTSGVIRLNQATFEGTSFSTPRVTAVIASVISMHPEWTRQEISNFLQNATYGGNPAEKSNQLGWGSLDIEAIISALGTE
;
A
#
# COMPACT_ATOMS: atom_id res chain seq x y z
N MET A 1 -34.45 -4.78 -18.32
CA MET A 1 -34.54 -3.38 -18.77
C MET A 1 -35.14 -2.37 -17.78
N ARG A 2 -35.95 -2.76 -16.78
CA ARG A 2 -36.31 -1.87 -15.65
C ARG A 2 -35.47 -1.96 -14.35
N PRO A 3 -34.52 -2.90 -14.14
CA PRO A 3 -33.74 -2.93 -12.89
C PRO A 3 -32.38 -2.21 -12.97
N PHE A 4 -31.91 -1.78 -14.14
CA PHE A 4 -30.59 -1.13 -14.29
C PHE A 4 -30.63 0.38 -13.96
N ILE A 5 -31.77 1.04 -14.19
CA ILE A 5 -31.96 2.47 -13.90
C ILE A 5 -32.22 2.72 -12.39
N LEU A 6 -32.59 1.69 -11.63
CA LEU A 6 -32.82 1.85 -10.17
C LEU A 6 -31.55 1.69 -9.32
N ALA A 7 -30.47 1.10 -9.88
CA ALA A 7 -29.22 0.89 -9.17
C ALA A 7 -28.34 2.15 -9.12
N ILE A 8 -28.52 3.07 -10.07
CA ILE A 8 -27.79 4.36 -10.12
C ILE A 8 -28.44 5.42 -9.20
N LEU A 9 -29.70 5.22 -8.78
CA LEU A 9 -30.43 6.18 -7.94
C LEU A 9 -30.32 5.95 -6.42
N LEU A 10 -29.50 4.99 -5.95
CA LEU A 10 -29.35 4.69 -4.52
C LEU A 10 -27.91 4.84 -3.96
N LEU A 11 -27.00 5.43 -4.73
CA LEU A 11 -25.59 5.61 -4.34
C LEU A 11 -25.11 7.07 -4.44
N LEU A 12 -26.03 8.03 -4.33
CA LEU A 12 -25.69 9.43 -4.03
C LEU A 12 -25.92 9.68 -2.55
N ALA A 13 -24.87 9.43 -1.78
CA ALA A 13 -24.72 9.97 -0.44
C ALA A 13 -24.63 11.50 -0.54
N VAL A 14 -25.26 12.17 0.42
CA VAL A 14 -25.01 13.58 0.71
C VAL A 14 -23.57 13.70 1.22
N SER A 15 -22.65 14.00 0.31
CA SER A 15 -21.41 14.71 0.63
C SER A 15 -21.71 16.20 0.50
N GLU A 16 -21.70 16.93 1.61
CA GLU A 16 -21.57 18.38 1.57
C GLU A 16 -20.11 18.68 1.19
N SER A 17 -19.83 18.65 -0.11
CA SER A 17 -18.66 19.32 -0.68
C SER A 17 -18.95 20.81 -0.76
N ALA A 18 -17.94 21.62 -0.47
CA ALA A 18 -17.99 23.06 -0.71
C ALA A 18 -18.18 23.29 -2.21
N PHE A 19 -19.39 23.72 -2.61
CA PHE A 19 -19.68 24.18 -3.96
C PHE A 19 -18.74 25.36 -4.29
N GLY A 20 -17.71 25.10 -5.09
CA GLY A 20 -17.21 26.13 -6.00
C GLY A 20 -18.35 26.54 -6.92
N GLN A 21 -18.45 27.83 -7.26
CA GLN A 21 -19.47 28.28 -8.21
C GLN A 21 -19.25 27.60 -9.57
N GLY A 22 -20.12 26.66 -9.96
CA GLY A 22 -20.05 25.96 -11.25
C GLY A 22 -21.01 24.77 -11.33
N VAL A 23 -21.44 24.43 -12.54
CA VAL A 23 -22.25 23.23 -12.83
C VAL A 23 -21.30 22.06 -13.00
N ASP A 24 -21.52 20.98 -12.26
CA ASP A 24 -20.71 19.76 -12.33
C ASP A 24 -21.19 18.85 -13.46
N VAL A 25 -20.26 18.27 -14.21
CA VAL A 25 -20.52 17.52 -15.45
C VAL A 25 -19.66 16.28 -15.46
N GLN A 26 -20.28 15.13 -15.72
CA GLN A 26 -19.59 13.85 -15.90
C GLN A 26 -20.04 13.24 -17.23
N ILE A 27 -19.12 12.62 -17.95
CA ILE A 27 -19.42 11.75 -19.09
C ILE A 27 -18.78 10.38 -18.89
N ASP A 28 -19.57 9.32 -19.11
CA ASP A 28 -19.12 7.93 -19.05
C ASP A 28 -19.35 7.28 -20.41
N THR A 29 -18.28 6.86 -21.10
CA THR A 29 -18.35 6.12 -22.35
C THR A 29 -18.32 4.60 -22.13
N VAL A 30 -18.87 3.85 -23.08
CA VAL A 30 -18.80 2.38 -23.07
C VAL A 30 -17.58 1.93 -23.89
N PRO A 31 -16.63 1.18 -23.31
CA PRO A 31 -15.47 0.70 -24.05
C PRO A 31 -15.91 -0.31 -25.13
N VAL A 32 -15.57 0.00 -26.38
CA VAL A 32 -15.90 -0.84 -27.54
C VAL A 32 -14.74 -0.86 -28.53
N ASP A 33 -14.39 -2.04 -29.04
CA ASP A 33 -13.34 -2.21 -30.06
C ASP A 33 -13.78 -1.76 -31.45
N VAL A 34 -15.09 -1.72 -31.69
CA VAL A 34 -15.72 -1.40 -32.97
C VAL A 34 -16.93 -0.48 -32.75
N LEU A 35 -16.90 0.69 -33.39
CA LEU A 35 -18.05 1.57 -33.57
C LEU A 35 -18.57 1.44 -35.01
N ARG A 36 -19.88 1.25 -35.17
CA ARG A 36 -20.52 1.17 -36.50
C ARG A 36 -21.13 2.50 -36.86
N LEU A 37 -21.23 2.77 -38.17
CA LEU A 37 -21.97 3.93 -38.64
C LEU A 37 -23.45 3.90 -38.18
N SER A 38 -24.03 2.71 -38.04
CA SER A 38 -25.38 2.51 -37.51
C SER A 38 -25.56 2.89 -36.03
N ASP A 39 -24.45 2.99 -35.28
CA ASP A 39 -24.49 3.43 -33.89
C ASP A 39 -24.70 4.95 -33.80
N PHE A 40 -24.51 5.67 -34.91
CA PHE A 40 -24.72 7.11 -35.07
C PHE A 40 -25.84 7.37 -36.10
N ASP A 41 -27.10 7.14 -35.73
CA ASP A 41 -28.27 7.50 -36.56
C ASP A 41 -28.90 8.81 -36.05
N PRO A 42 -28.54 9.98 -36.59
CA PRO A 42 -29.11 11.26 -36.18
C PRO A 42 -30.59 11.41 -36.57
N LEU A 43 -31.13 10.54 -37.45
CA LEU A 43 -32.53 10.54 -37.84
C LEU A 43 -33.40 9.69 -36.91
N ASN A 44 -32.81 8.71 -36.22
CA ASN A 44 -33.48 7.89 -35.20
C ASN A 44 -32.56 7.62 -33.99
N PRO A 45 -32.13 8.66 -33.25
CA PRO A 45 -31.14 8.49 -32.18
C PRO A 45 -31.64 7.56 -31.08
N SER A 46 -32.96 7.53 -30.81
CA SER A 46 -33.60 6.59 -29.87
C SER A 46 -33.51 5.11 -30.24
N ALA A 47 -33.11 4.78 -31.47
CA ALA A 47 -32.95 3.40 -31.96
C ALA A 47 -31.49 2.92 -31.96
N THR A 48 -30.53 3.81 -31.66
CA THR A 48 -29.10 3.49 -31.56
C THR A 48 -28.76 2.79 -30.25
N SER A 49 -27.58 2.18 -30.13
CA SER A 49 -27.09 1.69 -28.83
C SER A 49 -26.66 2.84 -27.93
N VAL A 50 -26.72 2.65 -26.61
CA VAL A 50 -26.13 3.61 -25.66
C VAL A 50 -24.63 3.36 -25.58
N PHE A 51 -23.81 4.36 -25.92
CA PHE A 51 -22.35 4.28 -25.83
C PHE A 51 -21.71 5.47 -25.10
N PHE A 52 -22.50 6.48 -24.71
CA PHE A 52 -22.10 7.41 -23.66
C PHE A 52 -23.30 7.88 -22.83
N VAL A 53 -23.03 8.24 -21.58
CA VAL A 53 -23.97 8.82 -20.63
C VAL A 53 -23.39 10.13 -20.10
N VAL A 54 -24.21 11.19 -20.05
CA VAL A 54 -23.84 12.50 -19.50
C VAL A 54 -24.67 12.77 -18.26
N THR A 55 -24.00 13.09 -17.15
CA THR A 55 -24.64 13.53 -15.91
C THR A 55 -24.29 14.98 -15.65
N VAL A 56 -25.31 15.81 -15.42
CA VAL A 56 -25.17 17.24 -15.11
C VAL A 56 -25.77 17.50 -13.74
N THR A 57 -24.98 18.02 -12.81
CA THR A 57 -25.42 18.44 -11.48
C THR A 57 -25.37 19.96 -11.40
N ASN A 58 -26.54 20.59 -11.36
CA ASN A 58 -26.65 22.04 -11.28
C ASN A 58 -26.24 22.57 -9.89
N ASP A 59 -25.79 23.81 -9.83
CA ASP A 59 -25.35 24.46 -8.58
C ASP A 59 -26.52 24.95 -7.72
N ASP A 60 -26.23 25.78 -6.71
CA ASP A 60 -27.22 26.29 -5.75
C ASP A 60 -28.23 27.29 -6.34
N SER A 61 -28.16 27.57 -7.64
CA SER A 61 -28.97 28.57 -8.33
C SER A 61 -29.77 27.94 -9.49
N PRO A 62 -31.02 28.37 -9.75
CA PRO A 62 -31.75 27.89 -10.92
C PRO A 62 -31.10 28.40 -12.20
N ARG A 63 -30.86 27.52 -13.17
CA ARG A 63 -30.22 27.85 -14.46
C ARG A 63 -31.00 27.30 -15.64
N ASP A 64 -30.98 28.03 -16.75
CA ASP A 64 -31.42 27.54 -18.07
C ASP A 64 -30.24 26.87 -18.76
N LEU A 65 -30.20 25.55 -18.80
CA LEU A 65 -29.03 24.79 -19.26
C LEU A 65 -29.27 24.12 -20.61
N ALA A 66 -28.21 24.02 -21.40
CA ALA A 66 -28.11 23.19 -22.61
C ALA A 66 -26.81 22.38 -22.58
N ILE A 67 -26.81 21.22 -23.23
CA ILE A 67 -25.62 20.37 -23.42
C ILE A 67 -25.22 20.41 -24.89
N ARG A 68 -23.93 20.62 -25.15
CA ARG A 68 -23.29 20.34 -26.43
C ARG A 68 -22.26 19.23 -26.25
N VAL A 69 -22.26 18.24 -27.14
CA VAL A 69 -21.23 17.22 -27.23
C VAL A 69 -20.45 17.44 -28.53
N ASP A 70 -19.20 17.83 -28.42
CA ASP A 70 -18.25 17.95 -29.51
C ASP A 70 -17.54 16.60 -29.70
N VAL A 71 -17.68 16.00 -30.89
CA VAL A 71 -17.05 14.71 -31.22
C VAL A 71 -15.82 14.95 -32.08
N ARG A 72 -14.70 14.39 -31.66
CA ARG A 72 -13.43 14.47 -32.38
C ARG A 72 -12.81 13.08 -32.50
N ALA A 73 -12.47 12.70 -33.72
CA ALA A 73 -11.55 11.61 -33.97
C ALA A 73 -10.13 12.14 -33.81
N VAL A 74 -9.26 11.45 -33.06
CA VAL A 74 -7.87 11.89 -32.87
C VAL A 74 -7.14 11.93 -34.22
N ARG A 75 -7.42 10.99 -35.14
CA ARG A 75 -6.80 10.97 -36.47
C ARG A 75 -7.48 11.88 -37.49
N ALA A 76 -8.80 11.87 -37.56
CA ALA A 76 -9.54 12.64 -38.57
C ALA A 76 -9.75 14.11 -38.17
N GLY A 77 -9.76 14.43 -36.87
CA GLY A 77 -10.04 15.76 -36.35
C GLY A 77 -11.50 15.93 -35.93
N TYR A 78 -11.97 17.18 -35.91
CA TYR A 78 -13.33 17.50 -35.46
C TYR A 78 -14.37 16.90 -36.40
N LEU A 79 -15.21 16.00 -35.87
CA LEU A 79 -16.22 15.28 -36.64
C LEU A 79 -17.56 16.01 -36.64
N GLY A 80 -17.86 16.75 -35.58
CA GLY A 80 -19.12 17.44 -35.46
C GLY A 80 -19.53 17.69 -34.01
N SER A 81 -20.72 18.23 -33.83
CA SER A 81 -21.32 18.39 -32.51
C SER A 81 -22.78 17.97 -32.49
N ALA A 82 -23.25 17.61 -31.30
CA ALA A 82 -24.65 17.35 -31.01
C ALA A 82 -25.12 18.28 -29.88
N TYR A 83 -26.35 18.80 -29.98
CA TYR A 83 -26.93 19.73 -29.01
C TYR A 83 -28.24 19.19 -28.42
N LEU A 84 -28.45 19.48 -27.14
CA LEU A 84 -29.64 19.14 -26.38
C LEU A 84 -30.02 20.25 -25.40
N GLU A 85 -31.25 20.75 -25.50
CA GLU A 85 -31.81 21.71 -24.55
C GLU A 85 -32.30 21.01 -23.27
N LEU A 86 -31.81 21.41 -22.10
CA LEU A 86 -32.33 20.92 -20.81
C LEU A 86 -33.42 21.85 -20.24
N GLY A 87 -33.35 23.14 -20.59
CA GLY A 87 -34.23 24.18 -20.05
C GLY A 87 -33.93 24.49 -18.58
N GLN A 88 -34.97 24.90 -17.85
CA GLN A 88 -34.83 25.29 -16.43
C GLN A 88 -34.49 24.10 -15.53
N VAL A 89 -33.25 24.06 -15.03
CA VAL A 89 -32.76 23.10 -14.03
C VAL A 89 -32.80 23.77 -12.64
N PRO A 90 -33.48 23.17 -11.64
CA PRO A 90 -33.54 23.73 -10.30
C PRO A 90 -32.18 23.66 -9.59
N PRO A 91 -31.99 24.41 -8.47
CA PRO A 91 -30.82 24.28 -7.62
C PRO A 91 -30.55 22.83 -7.21
N ASN A 92 -29.29 22.39 -7.28
CA ASN A 92 -28.83 21.03 -6.98
C ASN A 92 -29.54 19.93 -7.81
N GLY A 93 -30.14 20.30 -8.95
CA GLY A 93 -30.84 19.37 -9.83
C GLY A 93 -29.85 18.48 -10.59
N ILE A 94 -30.08 17.17 -10.57
CA ILE A 94 -29.28 16.18 -11.30
C ILE A 94 -30.04 15.72 -12.55
N ILE A 95 -29.40 15.86 -13.71
CA ILE A 95 -29.94 15.52 -15.02
C ILE A 95 -29.03 14.50 -15.69
N VAL A 96 -29.58 13.34 -16.05
CA VAL A 96 -28.84 12.29 -16.77
C VAL A 96 -29.40 12.18 -18.18
N ARG A 97 -28.51 12.15 -19.18
CA ARG A 97 -28.83 12.04 -20.62
C ARG A 97 -27.91 11.03 -21.30
N THR A 98 -28.36 10.49 -22.42
CA THR A 98 -27.58 9.55 -23.24
C THR A 98 -27.42 10.07 -24.66
N ASN A 99 -26.55 9.45 -25.45
CA ASN A 99 -26.38 9.74 -26.88
C ASN A 99 -27.69 9.65 -27.69
N GLN A 100 -28.71 8.96 -27.18
CA GLN A 100 -30.01 8.76 -27.84
C GLN A 100 -30.94 9.98 -27.78
N GLU A 101 -30.62 10.98 -26.96
CA GLU A 101 -31.52 12.09 -26.61
C GLU A 101 -31.15 13.42 -27.27
N PHE A 102 -30.06 13.48 -28.04
CA PHE A 102 -29.63 14.71 -28.73
C PHE A 102 -30.44 14.94 -30.01
N GLU A 103 -30.77 16.21 -30.30
CA GLU A 103 -31.78 16.55 -31.30
C GLU A 103 -31.26 17.42 -32.47
N ALA A 104 -30.11 18.10 -32.30
CA ALA A 104 -29.51 18.94 -33.32
C ALA A 104 -28.03 18.58 -33.54
N TYR A 105 -27.64 18.35 -34.79
CA TYR A 105 -26.29 17.91 -35.15
C TYR A 105 -25.65 18.87 -36.16
N ASP A 106 -24.37 19.16 -35.94
CA ASP A 106 -23.50 19.85 -36.90
C ASP A 106 -22.37 18.89 -37.30
N VAL A 107 -22.03 18.84 -38.58
CA VAL A 107 -21.04 17.89 -39.12
C VAL A 107 -19.81 18.66 -39.59
N GLY A 108 -18.65 18.30 -39.06
CA GLY A 108 -17.38 18.92 -39.39
C GLY A 108 -16.80 18.42 -40.72
N ASP A 109 -15.95 19.24 -41.34
CA ASP A 109 -15.33 18.95 -42.65
C ASP A 109 -14.59 17.60 -42.69
N ALA A 110 -14.02 17.15 -41.57
CA ALA A 110 -13.30 15.88 -41.46
C ALA A 110 -14.21 14.63 -41.41
N ALA A 111 -15.52 14.81 -41.28
CA ALA A 111 -16.46 13.70 -41.25
C ALA A 111 -16.73 13.11 -42.65
N GLU A 112 -16.47 13.84 -43.74
CA GLU A 112 -16.73 13.34 -45.11
C GLU A 112 -15.87 12.10 -45.43
N ASP A 113 -14.56 12.14 -45.17
CA ASP A 113 -13.63 11.02 -45.41
C ASP A 113 -13.93 9.80 -44.50
N LEU A 114 -14.42 10.06 -43.28
CA LEU A 114 -14.77 9.04 -42.30
C LEU A 114 -16.09 8.33 -42.66
N VAL A 115 -17.06 9.09 -43.18
CA VAL A 115 -18.32 8.56 -43.71
C VAL A 115 -18.05 7.67 -44.92
N ASP A 116 -17.14 8.05 -45.82
CA ASP A 116 -16.77 7.22 -46.98
C ASP A 116 -16.14 5.88 -46.54
N PHE A 117 -15.21 5.91 -45.57
CA PHE A 117 -14.63 4.69 -45.00
C PHE A 117 -15.70 3.80 -44.35
N ALA A 118 -16.59 4.41 -43.57
CA ALA A 118 -17.63 3.69 -42.83
C ALA A 118 -18.73 3.14 -43.74
N LEU A 119 -19.02 3.80 -44.87
CA LEU A 119 -19.93 3.28 -45.90
C LEU A 119 -19.32 2.12 -46.68
N GLU A 120 -17.99 2.11 -46.87
CA GLU A 120 -17.28 1.01 -47.54
C GLU A 120 -17.14 -0.23 -46.65
N ARG A 121 -16.82 -0.03 -45.35
CA ARG A 121 -16.46 -1.12 -44.44
C ARG A 121 -17.50 -1.45 -43.36
N GLY A 122 -18.55 -0.64 -43.23
CA GLY A 122 -19.62 -0.83 -42.23
C GLY A 122 -19.22 -0.51 -40.79
N VAL A 123 -18.00 -0.05 -40.55
CA VAL A 123 -17.44 0.34 -39.25
C VAL A 123 -16.68 1.66 -39.39
N LEU A 124 -16.65 2.46 -38.34
CA LEU A 124 -15.77 3.61 -38.26
C LEU A 124 -14.30 3.12 -38.29
N PRO A 125 -13.36 3.89 -38.84
CA PRO A 125 -11.95 3.51 -38.82
C PRO A 125 -11.48 3.31 -37.37
N PRO A 126 -10.47 2.45 -37.13
CA PRO A 126 -9.81 2.43 -35.83
C PRO A 126 -9.41 3.86 -35.53
N ASP A 127 -9.73 4.35 -34.34
CA ASP A 127 -9.37 5.67 -33.83
C ASP A 127 -9.77 5.81 -32.37
N GLU A 128 -9.26 6.84 -31.73
CA GLU A 128 -9.79 7.35 -30.48
C GLU A 128 -10.83 8.44 -30.79
N TYR A 129 -12.06 8.21 -30.37
CA TYR A 129 -13.19 9.12 -30.54
C TYR A 129 -13.46 9.81 -29.22
N VAL A 130 -13.06 11.07 -29.11
CA VAL A 130 -13.24 11.92 -27.93
C VAL A 130 -14.60 12.61 -27.99
N PHE A 131 -15.36 12.50 -26.91
CA PHE A 131 -16.66 13.13 -26.70
C PHE A 131 -16.52 14.21 -25.65
N LYS A 132 -16.34 15.46 -26.08
CA LYS A 132 -16.27 16.60 -25.17
C LYS A 132 -17.67 17.14 -24.89
N VAL A 133 -18.12 17.04 -23.65
CA VAL A 133 -19.36 17.63 -23.17
C VAL A 133 -19.11 19.06 -22.70
N VAL A 134 -19.97 19.97 -23.12
CA VAL A 134 -19.99 21.37 -22.71
C VAL A 134 -21.40 21.70 -22.24
N VAL A 135 -21.54 22.16 -21.00
CA VAL A 135 -22.79 22.66 -20.45
C VAL A 135 -22.83 24.18 -20.53
N ILE A 136 -23.88 24.70 -21.14
CA ILE A 136 -24.06 26.11 -21.48
C ILE A 136 -25.23 26.65 -20.67
N ASP A 137 -24.99 27.71 -19.89
CA ASP A 137 -26.01 28.51 -19.21
C ASP A 137 -26.51 29.64 -20.11
N GLN A 138 -27.83 29.72 -20.25
CA GLN A 138 -28.56 30.68 -21.09
C GLN A 138 -29.40 31.68 -20.27
N THR A 139 -29.37 31.62 -18.93
CA THR A 139 -30.26 32.37 -18.01
C THR A 139 -30.20 33.89 -18.20
N GLY A 140 -29.08 34.44 -18.67
CA GLY A 140 -28.85 35.88 -18.88
C GLY A 140 -29.08 36.39 -20.32
N GLY A 141 -29.51 35.53 -21.25
CA GLY A 141 -29.61 35.87 -22.69
C GLY A 141 -28.26 35.89 -23.43
N GLY A 142 -27.20 35.36 -22.82
CA GLY A 142 -25.92 35.03 -23.45
C GLY A 142 -25.54 33.58 -23.11
N GLU A 143 -24.80 32.93 -23.99
CA GLU A 143 -24.31 31.56 -23.80
C GLU A 143 -22.99 31.60 -23.02
N VAL A 144 -23.00 31.07 -21.80
CA VAL A 144 -21.81 30.97 -20.93
C VAL A 144 -21.56 29.51 -20.63
N ILE A 145 -20.34 29.05 -20.86
CA ILE A 145 -19.94 27.69 -20.49
C ILE A 145 -19.80 27.63 -18.97
N VAL A 146 -20.51 26.70 -18.34
CA VAL A 146 -20.59 26.56 -16.87
C VAL A 146 -20.11 25.20 -16.37
N GLY A 147 -19.80 24.28 -17.28
CA GLY A 147 -19.16 23.00 -17.02
C GLY A 147 -18.67 22.36 -18.32
N GLU A 148 -17.53 21.69 -18.29
CA GLU A 148 -16.98 20.91 -19.41
C GLU A 148 -16.36 19.63 -18.86
N GLU A 149 -16.47 18.54 -19.60
CA GLU A 149 -15.80 17.26 -19.31
C GLU A 149 -15.60 16.51 -20.64
N ASP A 150 -14.65 15.60 -20.73
CA ASP A 150 -14.50 14.72 -21.89
C ASP A 150 -14.19 13.27 -21.49
N ASP A 151 -14.56 12.36 -22.37
CA ASP A 151 -14.21 10.93 -22.28
C ASP A 151 -14.10 10.37 -23.72
N SER A 152 -13.47 9.21 -23.89
CA SER A 152 -13.12 8.70 -25.21
C SER A 152 -13.41 7.21 -25.41
N ILE A 153 -13.73 6.85 -26.65
CA ILE A 153 -13.84 5.46 -27.10
C ILE A 153 -12.67 5.15 -28.02
N ILE A 154 -11.85 4.16 -27.64
CA ILE A 154 -10.76 3.66 -28.48
C ILE A 154 -11.23 2.44 -29.25
N THR A 155 -11.25 2.54 -30.57
CA THR A 155 -11.57 1.43 -31.47
C THR A 155 -10.31 0.89 -32.13
N THR A 156 -10.18 -0.42 -32.17
CA THR A 156 -9.03 -1.14 -32.73
C THR A 156 -9.39 -1.88 -34.03
N ASN A 157 -10.69 -2.12 -34.29
CA ASN A 157 -11.21 -2.98 -35.36
C ASN A 157 -10.36 -4.25 -35.58
N PRO A 158 -10.24 -5.11 -34.57
CA PRO A 158 -9.40 -6.30 -34.66
C PRO A 158 -9.86 -7.15 -35.85
N THR A 159 -8.90 -7.72 -36.58
CA THR A 159 -9.24 -8.58 -37.72
C THR A 159 -9.82 -9.89 -37.19
N THR A 160 -10.86 -10.39 -37.83
CA THR A 160 -11.54 -11.61 -37.39
C THR A 160 -10.78 -12.90 -37.76
N ASN A 161 -9.55 -12.79 -38.26
CA ASN A 161 -8.74 -13.93 -38.65
C ASN A 161 -7.94 -14.41 -37.43
N LEU A 162 -8.17 -15.66 -37.04
CA LEU A 162 -7.54 -16.34 -35.93
C LEU A 162 -6.93 -17.63 -36.46
N ASP A 163 -5.60 -17.70 -36.46
CA ASP A 163 -4.84 -18.82 -37.04
C ASP A 163 -4.38 -19.75 -35.90
N LEU A 164 -4.83 -21.00 -35.90
CA LEU A 164 -4.45 -21.99 -34.87
C LEU A 164 -3.07 -22.58 -35.17
N VAL A 165 -2.21 -22.67 -34.15
CA VAL A 165 -0.84 -23.18 -34.27
C VAL A 165 -0.77 -24.66 -33.87
N GLY A 166 -1.34 -25.02 -32.72
CA GLY A 166 -1.33 -26.38 -32.18
C GLY A 166 -2.11 -26.47 -30.86
N PRO A 167 -2.38 -27.68 -30.34
CA PRO A 167 -2.07 -28.97 -30.95
C PRO A 167 -3.11 -29.34 -32.03
N GLY A 168 -2.86 -30.42 -32.75
CA GLY A 168 -3.82 -30.98 -33.68
C GLY A 168 -3.67 -30.44 -35.09
N THR A 169 -4.47 -31.03 -35.96
CA THR A 169 -4.56 -30.65 -37.37
C THR A 169 -5.90 -29.99 -37.65
N GLU A 170 -6.02 -29.33 -38.81
CA GLU A 170 -7.32 -28.88 -39.31
C GLU A 170 -8.34 -30.03 -39.33
N PHE A 171 -9.59 -29.74 -38.97
CA PHE A 171 -10.68 -30.72 -38.86
C PHE A 171 -10.92 -31.58 -40.13
N TRP A 172 -10.40 -31.18 -41.29
CA TRP A 172 -10.53 -31.91 -42.56
C TRP A 172 -9.37 -32.87 -42.86
N SER A 173 -8.32 -32.84 -42.04
CA SER A 173 -7.11 -33.67 -42.14
C SER A 173 -7.16 -34.84 -41.16
N GLU A 174 -6.27 -35.83 -41.30
CA GLU A 174 -6.16 -36.87 -40.26
C GLU A 174 -5.80 -36.23 -38.92
N PRO A 175 -6.48 -36.59 -37.81
CA PRO A 175 -6.22 -35.99 -36.50
C PRO A 175 -4.81 -36.33 -36.04
N GLU A 176 -4.13 -35.35 -35.46
CA GLU A 176 -2.82 -35.59 -34.85
C GLU A 176 -2.95 -36.56 -33.67
N GLU A 177 -2.02 -37.51 -33.54
CA GLU A 177 -1.99 -38.44 -32.41
C GLU A 177 -1.09 -37.87 -31.32
N LEU A 178 -1.66 -37.54 -30.15
CA LEU A 178 -0.92 -36.99 -29.00
C LEU A 178 -0.84 -38.03 -27.88
N SER A 179 0.30 -38.10 -27.20
CA SER A 179 0.50 -38.94 -26.01
C SER A 179 0.57 -38.17 -24.68
N THR A 180 0.55 -36.82 -24.74
CA THR A 180 0.45 -35.96 -23.55
C THR A 180 -1.00 -35.72 -23.08
N PRO A 181 -1.33 -35.92 -21.79
CA PRO A 181 -2.65 -35.60 -21.25
C PRO A 181 -2.86 -34.10 -21.00
N GLN A 182 -1.83 -33.28 -21.20
CA GLN A 182 -1.85 -31.83 -20.97
C GLN A 182 -1.34 -31.08 -22.20
N PRO A 183 -2.05 -31.12 -23.34
CA PRO A 183 -1.61 -30.42 -24.53
C PRO A 183 -1.57 -28.90 -24.33
N LEU A 184 -0.66 -28.23 -25.04
CA LEU A 184 -0.54 -26.77 -25.06
C LEU A 184 -1.27 -26.21 -26.29
N PHE A 185 -2.36 -25.47 -26.07
CA PHE A 185 -3.11 -24.79 -27.12
C PHE A 185 -2.46 -23.46 -27.47
N GLN A 186 -2.27 -23.17 -28.76
CA GLN A 186 -1.54 -22.01 -29.25
C GLN A 186 -2.24 -21.48 -30.51
N TRP A 187 -2.37 -20.15 -30.63
CA TRP A 187 -2.94 -19.48 -31.80
C TRP A 187 -2.27 -18.13 -32.04
N LEU A 188 -2.57 -17.48 -33.17
CA LEU A 188 -2.15 -16.13 -33.52
C LEU A 188 -3.38 -15.26 -33.79
N SER A 189 -3.43 -14.07 -33.20
CA SER A 189 -4.48 -13.09 -33.44
C SER A 189 -4.01 -11.65 -33.18
N ASN A 190 -4.86 -10.68 -33.54
CA ASN A 190 -4.70 -9.27 -33.12
C ASN A 190 -5.85 -8.79 -32.23
N ALA A 191 -6.74 -9.71 -31.83
CA ALA A 191 -7.69 -9.47 -30.74
C ALA A 191 -6.97 -9.63 -29.39
N THR A 192 -7.53 -9.05 -28.32
CA THR A 192 -6.95 -9.08 -26.98
C THR A 192 -7.67 -10.03 -26.03
N ASP A 193 -8.90 -10.42 -26.37
CA ASP A 193 -9.78 -11.20 -25.50
C ASP A 193 -10.27 -12.46 -26.22
N PHE A 194 -10.11 -13.61 -25.56
CA PHE A 194 -10.40 -14.91 -26.15
C PHE A 194 -11.22 -15.83 -25.24
N GLU A 195 -11.92 -16.77 -25.88
CA GLU A 195 -12.54 -17.93 -25.23
C GLU A 195 -12.12 -19.20 -25.97
N LEU A 196 -11.40 -20.10 -25.29
CA LEU A 196 -11.00 -21.40 -25.82
C LEU A 196 -12.00 -22.47 -25.38
N THR A 197 -12.46 -23.29 -26.33
CA THR A 197 -13.40 -24.38 -26.07
C THR A 197 -12.88 -25.68 -26.64
N VAL A 198 -12.90 -26.75 -25.83
CA VAL A 198 -12.50 -28.11 -26.21
C VAL A 198 -13.71 -29.04 -26.16
N PHE A 199 -13.92 -29.82 -27.21
CA PHE A 199 -15.03 -30.73 -27.42
C PHE A 199 -14.54 -32.17 -27.60
N GLU A 200 -15.29 -33.14 -27.10
CA GLU A 200 -15.12 -34.55 -27.48
C GLU A 200 -15.81 -34.78 -28.84
N VAL A 201 -15.12 -35.36 -29.82
CA VAL A 201 -15.71 -35.71 -31.13
C VAL A 201 -16.42 -37.05 -31.02
N ARG A 202 -17.75 -37.06 -31.21
CA ARG A 202 -18.54 -38.28 -31.07
C ARG A 202 -18.49 -39.13 -32.34
N PRO A 203 -18.61 -40.47 -32.22
CA PRO A 203 -18.63 -41.36 -33.38
C PRO A 203 -19.68 -40.96 -34.41
N GLY A 204 -19.26 -40.72 -35.65
CA GLY A 204 -20.12 -40.37 -36.78
C GLY A 204 -20.29 -38.87 -37.05
N GLN A 205 -19.72 -37.98 -36.21
CA GLN A 205 -19.65 -36.56 -36.51
C GLN A 205 -18.55 -36.29 -37.55
N ILE A 206 -18.87 -35.54 -38.60
CA ILE A 206 -17.99 -35.28 -39.76
C ILE A 206 -17.86 -33.80 -40.11
N SER A 207 -18.41 -32.91 -39.29
CA SER A 207 -18.39 -31.47 -39.53
C SER A 207 -18.16 -30.70 -38.22
N PRO A 208 -17.36 -29.61 -38.23
CA PRO A 208 -17.12 -28.77 -37.05
C PRO A 208 -18.41 -28.26 -36.39
N GLU A 209 -19.44 -27.94 -37.18
CA GLU A 209 -20.71 -27.43 -36.66
C GLU A 209 -21.46 -28.46 -35.82
N ASP A 210 -21.34 -29.76 -36.17
CA ASP A 210 -21.96 -30.85 -35.40
C ASP A 210 -21.20 -31.05 -34.09
N VAL A 211 -19.86 -31.03 -34.14
CA VAL A 211 -19.01 -31.14 -32.95
C VAL A 211 -19.19 -29.96 -31.99
N ALA A 212 -19.32 -28.73 -32.50
CA ALA A 212 -19.55 -27.54 -31.69
C ALA A 212 -20.90 -27.53 -30.93
N THR A 213 -21.83 -28.43 -31.27
CA THR A 213 -23.08 -28.62 -30.48
C THR A 213 -22.91 -29.55 -29.29
N ASN A 214 -21.77 -30.24 -29.17
CA ASN A 214 -21.47 -31.08 -28.02
C ASN A 214 -21.27 -30.23 -26.76
N LEU A 215 -21.51 -30.82 -25.60
CA LEU A 215 -21.09 -30.22 -24.35
C LEU A 215 -19.57 -30.13 -24.34
N PRO A 216 -18.97 -28.94 -24.10
CA PRO A 216 -17.53 -28.81 -23.99
C PRO A 216 -17.00 -29.67 -22.86
N VAL A 217 -15.86 -30.31 -23.12
CA VAL A 217 -15.04 -30.99 -22.12
C VAL A 217 -14.33 -29.94 -21.25
N TYR A 218 -13.97 -28.81 -21.86
CA TYR A 218 -13.40 -27.67 -21.16
C TYR A 218 -13.69 -26.35 -21.89
N THR A 219 -13.86 -25.28 -21.12
CA THR A 219 -13.96 -23.91 -21.65
C THR A 219 -13.13 -23.00 -20.76
N ALA A 220 -12.15 -22.31 -21.36
CA ALA A 220 -11.46 -21.19 -20.74
C ALA A 220 -12.04 -19.88 -21.27
N ARG A 221 -12.32 -18.95 -20.36
CA ARG A 221 -12.88 -17.61 -20.63
C ARG A 221 -11.90 -16.55 -20.15
N ASP A 222 -12.11 -15.32 -20.61
CA ASP A 222 -11.35 -14.13 -20.17
C ASP A 222 -9.85 -14.31 -20.38
N LEU A 223 -9.49 -14.95 -21.50
CA LEU A 223 -8.09 -15.18 -21.88
C LEU A 223 -7.55 -13.94 -22.58
N SER A 224 -6.43 -13.41 -22.09
CA SER A 224 -5.68 -12.28 -22.71
C SER A 224 -4.31 -12.68 -23.23
N VAL A 225 -4.09 -13.99 -23.41
CA VAL A 225 -2.86 -14.60 -23.88
C VAL A 225 -3.18 -15.58 -25.01
N GLU A 226 -2.23 -15.79 -25.92
CA GLU A 226 -2.40 -16.62 -27.12
C GLU A 226 -1.91 -18.07 -26.95
N THR A 227 -1.55 -18.44 -25.72
CA THR A 227 -1.15 -19.79 -25.36
C THR A 227 -1.90 -20.24 -24.11
N PHE A 228 -2.30 -21.52 -24.06
CA PHE A 228 -3.07 -22.07 -22.96
C PHE A 228 -2.76 -23.56 -22.75
N ALA A 229 -2.14 -23.90 -21.61
CA ALA A 229 -1.88 -25.29 -21.26
C ALA A 229 -3.16 -25.97 -20.73
N TYR A 230 -3.51 -27.15 -21.25
CA TYR A 230 -4.67 -27.90 -20.75
C TYR A 230 -4.47 -28.22 -19.25
N PRO A 231 -5.35 -27.72 -18.37
CA PRO A 231 -5.07 -27.76 -16.96
C PRO A 231 -5.26 -29.17 -16.40
N SER A 232 -4.37 -29.57 -15.48
CA SER A 232 -4.42 -30.87 -14.81
C SER A 232 -5.69 -31.10 -13.99
N PHE A 233 -6.44 -30.03 -13.68
CA PHE A 233 -7.73 -30.09 -12.99
C PHE A 233 -8.95 -30.22 -13.93
N ALA A 234 -8.79 -30.09 -15.25
CA ALA A 234 -9.88 -30.28 -16.21
C ALA A 234 -10.28 -31.76 -16.33
N GLU A 235 -11.36 -32.05 -17.06
CA GLU A 235 -11.73 -33.43 -17.38
C GLU A 235 -10.57 -34.11 -18.13
N GLN A 236 -10.11 -35.25 -17.60
CA GLN A 236 -8.97 -35.97 -18.16
C GLN A 236 -9.28 -36.49 -19.57
N LEU A 237 -8.32 -36.29 -20.48
CA LEU A 237 -8.39 -36.83 -21.83
C LEU A 237 -8.36 -38.37 -21.78
N LYS A 238 -9.19 -39.01 -22.59
CA LYS A 238 -9.41 -40.47 -22.60
C LYS A 238 -8.61 -41.10 -23.74
N HIS A 239 -7.88 -42.18 -23.45
CA HIS A 239 -7.14 -42.93 -24.46
C HIS A 239 -8.04 -43.33 -25.64
N GLY A 240 -7.58 -43.10 -26.88
CA GLY A 240 -8.26 -43.45 -28.13
C GLY A 240 -9.43 -42.55 -28.48
N VAL A 241 -9.58 -41.40 -27.79
CA VAL A 241 -10.66 -40.44 -28.03
C VAL A 241 -10.13 -39.22 -28.77
N THR A 242 -10.86 -38.82 -29.80
CA THR A 242 -10.58 -37.60 -30.58
C THR A 242 -11.27 -36.41 -29.94
N TYR A 243 -10.51 -35.34 -29.75
CA TYR A 243 -10.95 -34.05 -29.25
C TYR A 243 -10.78 -33.00 -30.35
N ALA A 244 -11.69 -32.04 -30.39
CA ALA A 244 -11.61 -30.89 -31.27
C ALA A 244 -11.69 -29.61 -30.46
N TRP A 245 -11.03 -28.55 -30.89
CA TRP A 245 -10.96 -27.30 -30.14
C TRP A 245 -11.00 -26.09 -31.06
N GLN A 246 -11.47 -24.97 -30.50
CA GLN A 246 -11.67 -23.73 -31.21
C GLN A 246 -11.47 -22.55 -30.25
N VAL A 247 -11.00 -21.43 -30.77
CA VAL A 247 -10.86 -20.16 -30.04
C VAL A 247 -11.85 -19.16 -30.62
N ASN A 248 -12.54 -18.42 -29.76
CA ASN A 248 -13.34 -17.27 -30.16
C ASN A 248 -12.59 -15.98 -29.78
N ALA A 249 -12.33 -15.10 -30.74
CA ALA A 249 -11.99 -13.72 -30.43
C ALA A 249 -13.25 -12.97 -29.96
N LEU A 250 -13.17 -12.31 -28.81
CA LEU A 250 -14.23 -11.51 -28.20
C LEU A 250 -13.97 -10.05 -28.54
N VAL A 251 -14.93 -9.40 -29.22
CA VAL A 251 -14.77 -8.02 -29.70
C VAL A 251 -15.92 -7.18 -29.16
N GLY A 252 -15.62 -6.16 -28.38
CA GLY A 252 -16.58 -5.20 -27.85
C GLY A 252 -17.23 -4.37 -28.96
N THR A 253 -18.55 -4.33 -29.00
CA THR A 253 -19.30 -3.43 -29.88
C THR A 253 -20.33 -2.65 -29.06
N ALA A 254 -20.85 -1.54 -29.58
CA ALA A 254 -21.91 -0.77 -28.90
C ALA A 254 -23.18 -1.60 -28.62
N SER A 255 -23.37 -2.75 -29.28
CA SER A 255 -24.48 -3.68 -29.06
C SER A 255 -24.17 -4.84 -28.09
N GLY A 256 -22.96 -4.88 -27.54
CA GLY A 256 -22.41 -5.97 -26.71
C GLY A 256 -21.26 -6.71 -27.37
N THR A 257 -20.73 -7.74 -26.71
CA THR A 257 -19.59 -8.53 -27.19
C THR A 257 -19.96 -9.40 -28.39
N ALA A 258 -19.29 -9.18 -29.53
CA ALA A 258 -19.32 -10.07 -30.68
C ALA A 258 -18.29 -11.20 -30.52
N ARG A 259 -18.60 -12.38 -31.07
CA ARG A 259 -17.73 -13.56 -31.01
C ARG A 259 -17.34 -13.99 -32.41
N TYR A 260 -16.05 -14.06 -32.69
CA TYR A 260 -15.51 -14.52 -33.96
C TYR A 260 -14.76 -15.83 -33.77
N PRO A 261 -15.38 -16.97 -34.13
CA PRO A 261 -14.76 -18.28 -33.98
C PRO A 261 -13.63 -18.49 -35.00
N SER A 262 -12.56 -19.14 -34.56
CA SER A 262 -11.49 -19.67 -35.41
C SER A 262 -11.95 -20.86 -36.24
N GLN A 263 -11.07 -21.40 -37.08
CA GLN A 263 -11.26 -22.79 -37.54
C GLN A 263 -11.16 -23.77 -36.36
N MET A 264 -11.61 -25.01 -36.55
CA MET A 264 -11.52 -26.05 -35.52
C MET A 264 -10.33 -26.96 -35.82
N TYR A 265 -9.46 -27.17 -34.84
CA TYR A 265 -8.40 -28.17 -34.91
C TYR A 265 -8.79 -29.40 -34.10
N TRP A 266 -8.24 -30.56 -34.44
CA TRP A 266 -8.54 -31.81 -33.74
C TRP A 266 -7.32 -32.72 -33.59
N PHE A 267 -7.36 -33.54 -32.54
CA PHE A 267 -6.32 -34.49 -32.19
C PHE A 267 -6.92 -35.72 -31.50
N THR A 268 -6.27 -36.86 -31.59
CA THR A 268 -6.60 -38.09 -30.86
C THR A 268 -5.60 -38.26 -29.72
N PHE A 269 -6.10 -38.44 -28.50
CA PHE A 269 -5.24 -38.69 -27.35
C PHE A 269 -5.04 -40.19 -27.13
N ASN A 270 -3.80 -40.67 -27.21
CA ASN A 270 -3.42 -42.05 -26.91
C ASN A 270 -2.44 -42.08 -25.72
N SER A 271 -2.91 -42.54 -24.55
CA SER A 271 -2.02 -42.77 -23.42
C SER A 271 -0.96 -43.83 -23.79
N PRO A 272 0.33 -43.60 -23.48
CA PRO A 272 1.36 -44.62 -23.65
C PRO A 272 0.99 -45.92 -22.92
N THR A 273 1.25 -47.07 -23.55
CA THR A 273 1.06 -48.41 -22.96
C THR A 273 2.37 -48.92 -22.33
N GLU A 274 2.30 -49.90 -21.41
CA GLU A 274 3.51 -50.50 -20.79
C GLU A 274 4.48 -51.11 -21.83
N ASP A 275 4.01 -51.41 -23.05
CA ASP A 275 4.83 -51.90 -24.17
C ASP A 275 5.55 -50.77 -24.95
N ASP A 276 5.18 -49.49 -24.76
CA ASP A 276 5.80 -48.34 -25.43
C ASP A 276 7.10 -47.84 -24.74
N PHE A 277 7.42 -48.42 -23.57
CA PHE A 277 8.62 -48.14 -22.77
C PHE A 277 9.75 -49.16 -23.04
N GLU A 278 10.03 -49.51 -24.31
CA GLU A 278 11.28 -50.20 -24.64
C GLU A 278 12.50 -49.27 -24.44
N ALA A 279 13.57 -49.84 -23.88
CA ALA A 279 14.69 -49.14 -23.25
C ALA A 279 15.66 -48.38 -24.17
N ASP A 280 15.22 -47.88 -25.33
CA ASP A 280 16.04 -47.06 -26.24
C ASP A 280 15.31 -45.79 -26.77
N ASN A 281 14.10 -45.47 -26.26
CA ASN A 281 13.42 -44.21 -26.63
C ASN A 281 13.95 -43.03 -25.80
N VAL A 282 14.43 -42.01 -26.50
CA VAL A 282 14.90 -40.74 -25.93
C VAL A 282 13.68 -39.93 -25.46
N PHE A 283 13.48 -39.84 -24.15
CA PHE A 283 12.40 -39.03 -23.56
C PHE A 283 12.77 -37.55 -23.60
N VAL A 284 12.19 -36.83 -24.56
CA VAL A 284 12.32 -35.37 -24.69
C VAL A 284 11.22 -34.71 -23.86
N ASN A 285 11.60 -33.73 -23.03
CA ASN A 285 10.71 -33.00 -22.14
C ASN A 285 10.41 -31.59 -22.63
N SER A 286 11.37 -30.93 -23.27
CA SER A 286 11.19 -29.59 -23.85
C SER A 286 12.06 -29.39 -25.07
N LEU A 287 11.57 -28.58 -26.00
CA LEU A 287 12.28 -28.10 -27.18
C LEU A 287 12.35 -26.59 -27.09
N ARG A 288 13.47 -25.99 -27.47
CA ARG A 288 13.63 -24.53 -27.53
C ARG A 288 14.12 -24.13 -28.92
N VAL A 289 13.41 -23.23 -29.57
CA VAL A 289 13.82 -22.59 -30.83
C VAL A 289 14.52 -21.26 -30.55
N ASP A 290 15.58 -20.92 -31.30
CA ASP A 290 16.25 -19.62 -31.19
C ASP A 290 16.65 -19.09 -32.57
N PRO A 291 16.41 -17.79 -32.89
CA PRO A 291 15.78 -16.78 -32.02
C PRO A 291 14.28 -17.03 -31.81
N GLN A 292 13.73 -16.60 -30.68
CA GLN A 292 12.29 -16.73 -30.37
C GLN A 292 11.41 -15.72 -31.14
N GLU A 293 11.99 -14.59 -31.53
CA GLU A 293 11.34 -13.59 -32.37
C GLU A 293 12.30 -13.08 -33.45
N SER A 294 11.79 -12.78 -34.64
CA SER A 294 12.56 -12.16 -35.71
C SER A 294 11.68 -11.29 -36.60
N ALA A 295 12.21 -10.16 -37.08
CA ALA A 295 11.54 -9.32 -38.06
C ALA A 295 12.36 -9.30 -39.35
N ILE A 296 11.74 -9.63 -40.48
CA ILE A 296 12.38 -9.68 -41.80
C ILE A 296 11.48 -9.14 -42.89
N LYS A 297 12.07 -8.77 -44.02
CA LYS A 297 11.33 -8.30 -45.20
C LYS A 297 10.94 -9.45 -46.12
N PRO A 298 9.92 -9.25 -46.98
CA PRO A 298 9.61 -10.15 -48.10
C PRO A 298 10.86 -10.57 -48.87
N GLY A 299 11.04 -11.89 -49.02
CA GLY A 299 12.18 -12.51 -49.69
C GLY A 299 13.48 -12.63 -48.87
N GLU A 300 13.53 -12.12 -47.63
CA GLU A 300 14.65 -12.37 -46.71
C GLU A 300 14.48 -13.71 -45.98
N SER A 301 15.58 -14.22 -45.43
CA SER A 301 15.61 -15.51 -44.73
C SER A 301 16.24 -15.39 -43.33
N VAL A 302 15.71 -16.15 -42.37
CA VAL A 302 16.26 -16.30 -41.01
C VAL A 302 16.57 -17.76 -40.75
N ARG A 303 17.71 -18.03 -40.13
CA ARG A 303 18.03 -19.38 -39.64
C ARG A 303 17.63 -19.49 -38.18
N PHE A 304 16.82 -20.50 -37.90
CA PHE A 304 16.49 -20.96 -36.57
C PHE A 304 17.42 -22.11 -36.17
N THR A 305 17.80 -22.08 -34.91
CA THR A 305 18.51 -23.16 -34.22
C THR A 305 17.58 -23.74 -33.16
N TYR A 306 17.91 -24.93 -32.68
CA TYR A 306 17.09 -25.62 -31.69
C TYR A 306 17.96 -26.31 -30.66
N GLU A 307 17.43 -26.40 -29.44
CA GLU A 307 17.96 -27.22 -28.36
C GLU A 307 16.85 -28.13 -27.85
N VAL A 308 17.16 -29.42 -27.67
CA VAL A 308 16.21 -30.43 -27.18
C VAL A 308 16.69 -30.92 -25.83
N PHE A 309 15.80 -30.93 -24.84
CA PHE A 309 16.14 -31.28 -23.46
C PHE A 309 15.36 -32.51 -22.99
N ASP A 310 16.00 -33.38 -22.22
CA ASP A 310 15.34 -34.49 -21.52
C ASP A 310 14.66 -34.05 -20.22
N ALA A 311 14.05 -35.01 -19.51
CA ALA A 311 13.33 -34.77 -18.26
C ALA A 311 14.20 -34.21 -17.11
N ASP A 312 15.53 -34.39 -17.17
CA ASP A 312 16.49 -33.86 -16.20
C ASP A 312 17.06 -32.49 -16.63
N GLY A 313 16.60 -31.95 -17.77
CA GLY A 313 17.06 -30.69 -18.34
C GLY A 313 18.39 -30.80 -19.09
N ALA A 314 18.84 -32.02 -19.41
CA ALA A 314 20.09 -32.23 -20.15
C ALA A 314 19.85 -32.23 -21.68
N LEU A 315 20.84 -31.74 -22.43
CA LEU A 315 20.77 -31.66 -23.90
C LEU A 315 20.79 -33.05 -24.55
N VAL A 316 19.82 -33.27 -25.43
CA VAL A 316 19.68 -34.47 -26.25
C VAL A 316 20.38 -34.26 -27.60
N LEU A 317 21.61 -34.78 -27.70
CA LEU A 317 22.53 -34.44 -28.80
C LEU A 317 22.20 -35.05 -30.18
N ASN A 318 21.22 -35.96 -30.29
CA ASN A 318 20.85 -36.64 -31.54
C ASN A 318 19.37 -36.43 -31.94
N ALA A 319 18.65 -35.54 -31.27
CA ALA A 319 17.27 -35.20 -31.64
C ALA A 319 17.29 -34.20 -32.80
N VAL A 320 16.57 -34.51 -33.89
CA VAL A 320 16.41 -33.62 -35.05
C VAL A 320 14.91 -33.34 -35.23
N PRO A 321 14.43 -32.10 -35.02
CA PRO A 321 13.03 -31.76 -35.15
C PRO A 321 12.60 -31.63 -36.62
N SER A 322 11.31 -31.79 -36.87
CA SER A 322 10.67 -31.38 -38.12
C SER A 322 10.24 -29.92 -38.04
N TRP A 323 10.33 -29.18 -39.14
CA TRP A 323 9.95 -27.77 -39.23
C TRP A 323 8.68 -27.57 -40.06
N ARG A 324 7.81 -26.65 -39.62
CA ARG A 324 6.67 -26.14 -40.40
C ARG A 324 6.44 -24.66 -40.10
N ILE A 325 5.56 -24.03 -40.85
CA ILE A 325 5.13 -22.64 -40.63
C ILE A 325 3.62 -22.51 -40.56
N VAL A 326 3.14 -21.52 -39.80
CA VAL A 326 1.72 -21.20 -39.66
C VAL A 326 1.52 -19.67 -39.71
N PRO A 327 0.69 -19.13 -40.62
CA PRO A 327 0.07 -19.80 -41.75
C PRO A 327 1.09 -20.09 -42.88
N ASP A 328 0.91 -21.21 -43.58
CA ASP A 328 1.81 -21.69 -44.63
C ASP A 328 1.94 -20.77 -45.85
N ARG A 329 0.95 -19.90 -46.07
CA ARG A 329 0.95 -18.89 -47.15
C ARG A 329 1.99 -17.76 -47.00
N LEU A 330 2.58 -17.57 -45.81
CA LEU A 330 3.47 -16.42 -45.52
C LEU A 330 4.97 -16.69 -45.79
N GLY A 331 5.35 -17.89 -46.23
CA GLY A 331 6.73 -18.19 -46.61
C GLY A 331 7.00 -19.68 -46.81
N GLU A 332 8.25 -20.09 -46.72
CA GLU A 332 8.66 -21.50 -46.72
C GLU A 332 9.79 -21.72 -45.70
N ILE A 333 9.86 -22.91 -45.07
CA ILE A 333 10.97 -23.30 -44.20
C ILE A 333 11.66 -24.57 -44.67
N SER A 334 12.99 -24.58 -44.66
CA SER A 334 13.81 -25.74 -45.02
C SER A 334 14.01 -26.73 -43.87
N GLU A 335 14.41 -27.97 -44.22
CA GLU A 335 14.73 -29.02 -43.22
C GLU A 335 15.89 -28.65 -42.28
N ASP A 336 16.74 -27.68 -42.63
CA ASP A 336 17.83 -27.16 -41.79
C ASP A 336 17.45 -25.90 -40.99
N GLY A 337 16.15 -25.61 -40.87
CA GLY A 337 15.60 -24.54 -40.03
C GLY A 337 15.76 -23.14 -40.63
N VAL A 338 15.85 -22.99 -41.95
CA VAL A 338 15.94 -21.68 -42.61
C VAL A 338 14.58 -21.29 -43.16
N PHE A 339 13.93 -20.32 -42.51
CA PHE A 339 12.70 -19.70 -42.99
C PHE A 339 13.00 -18.65 -44.06
N THR A 340 12.19 -18.57 -45.12
CA THR A 340 12.24 -17.52 -46.15
C THR A 340 10.85 -16.91 -46.30
N ALA A 341 10.76 -15.58 -46.13
CA ALA A 341 9.50 -14.86 -46.21
C ALA A 341 8.95 -14.79 -47.64
N GLY A 342 7.63 -14.98 -47.78
CA GLY A 342 6.89 -14.76 -49.02
C GLY A 342 6.63 -13.28 -49.31
N ASP A 343 5.77 -13.00 -50.31
CA ASP A 343 5.43 -11.63 -50.74
C ASP A 343 4.36 -10.96 -49.85
N GLU A 344 3.68 -11.73 -49.00
CA GLU A 344 2.63 -11.25 -48.09
C GLU A 344 3.20 -10.86 -46.72
N SER A 345 2.79 -9.71 -46.18
CA SER A 345 3.17 -9.28 -44.83
C SER A 345 2.25 -9.88 -43.76
N GLY A 346 2.81 -10.24 -42.61
CA GLY A 346 2.06 -10.80 -41.48
C GLY A 346 2.96 -11.49 -40.48
N ALA A 347 2.39 -11.90 -39.34
CA ALA A 347 3.08 -12.76 -38.39
C ALA A 347 2.98 -14.22 -38.86
N VAL A 348 4.11 -14.92 -38.85
CA VAL A 348 4.21 -16.34 -39.15
C VAL A 348 4.94 -17.04 -38.01
N ALA A 349 4.32 -18.07 -37.45
CA ALA A 349 4.96 -18.96 -36.49
C ALA A 349 5.83 -19.96 -37.25
N VAL A 350 7.11 -20.02 -36.89
CA VAL A 350 8.06 -21.05 -37.31
C VAL A 350 8.09 -22.11 -36.22
N VAL A 351 7.49 -23.27 -36.50
CA VAL A 351 7.27 -24.34 -35.52
C VAL A 351 8.30 -25.45 -35.71
N ALA A 352 8.96 -25.85 -34.62
CA ALA A 352 9.80 -27.03 -34.55
C ALA A 352 9.12 -28.10 -33.69
N SER A 353 9.02 -29.32 -34.19
CA SER A 353 8.34 -30.43 -33.52
C SER A 353 9.28 -31.63 -33.37
N PHE A 354 9.32 -32.23 -32.18
CA PHE A 354 10.01 -33.50 -31.91
C PHE A 354 9.12 -34.41 -31.06
N GLY A 355 8.46 -35.39 -31.70
CA GLY A 355 7.39 -36.15 -31.05
C GLY A 355 6.23 -35.21 -30.70
N ASP A 356 5.76 -35.27 -29.46
CA ASP A 356 4.65 -34.42 -28.95
C ASP A 356 5.11 -33.04 -28.44
N VAL A 357 6.42 -32.78 -28.48
CA VAL A 357 6.99 -31.53 -27.97
C VAL A 357 7.19 -30.58 -29.14
N GLU A 358 6.44 -29.49 -29.12
CA GLU A 358 6.59 -28.38 -30.06
C GLU A 358 7.08 -27.12 -29.33
N ASP A 359 7.89 -26.33 -30.03
CA ASP A 359 8.14 -24.92 -29.69
C ASP A 359 8.10 -24.12 -30.98
N TYR A 360 7.77 -22.84 -30.89
CA TYR A 360 7.70 -21.98 -32.06
C TYR A 360 8.38 -20.64 -31.82
N ALA A 361 8.91 -20.08 -32.89
CA ALA A 361 9.39 -18.71 -32.94
C ALA A 361 8.50 -17.86 -33.84
N THR A 362 8.26 -16.61 -33.47
CA THR A 362 7.44 -15.70 -34.29
C THR A 362 8.32 -14.93 -35.25
N VAL A 363 8.00 -14.98 -36.54
CA VAL A 363 8.59 -14.11 -37.55
C VAL A 363 7.55 -13.08 -38.00
N VAL A 364 7.89 -11.81 -37.92
CA VAL A 364 7.09 -10.74 -38.51
C VAL A 364 7.66 -10.42 -39.89
N VAL A 365 6.89 -10.74 -40.94
CA VAL A 365 7.21 -10.31 -42.31
C VAL A 365 6.75 -8.87 -42.48
N GLU A 366 7.71 -7.95 -42.43
CA GLU A 366 7.47 -6.51 -42.48
C GLU A 366 6.89 -6.08 -43.83
N THR A 367 5.92 -5.18 -43.82
CA THR A 367 5.42 -4.54 -45.04
C THR A 367 6.54 -3.65 -45.62
N VAL A 368 6.98 -3.93 -46.85
CA VAL A 368 7.84 -2.98 -47.58
C VAL A 368 6.97 -1.83 -48.09
N GLU A 369 6.76 -0.84 -47.24
CA GLU A 369 6.62 0.53 -47.73
C GLU A 369 7.99 1.20 -47.64
N GLU A 370 8.57 1.49 -48.80
CA GLU A 370 9.67 2.44 -48.88
C GLU A 370 9.19 3.80 -48.33
N VAL A 371 9.58 4.12 -47.10
CA VAL A 371 9.78 5.51 -46.70
C VAL A 371 11.19 5.65 -46.14
N ASN A 372 12.13 5.76 -47.07
CA ASN A 372 13.39 6.40 -46.78
C ASN A 372 13.11 7.85 -46.32
N SER A 373 13.83 8.26 -45.27
CA SER A 373 14.13 9.65 -44.87
C SER A 373 13.21 10.39 -43.88
N ARG A 374 12.97 9.89 -42.65
CA ARG A 374 12.51 10.77 -41.55
C ARG A 374 13.10 10.55 -40.15
N ARG A 375 14.06 9.63 -39.98
CA ARG A 375 14.70 9.39 -38.67
C ARG A 375 15.50 10.58 -38.10
N ASP A 376 15.77 11.61 -38.92
CA ASP A 376 16.58 12.77 -38.51
C ASP A 376 15.76 14.03 -38.18
N SER A 377 14.41 13.97 -38.19
CA SER A 377 13.57 15.17 -38.08
C SER A 377 12.71 15.30 -36.82
N ILE A 378 12.67 14.30 -35.93
CA ILE A 378 11.89 14.35 -34.68
C ILE A 378 12.84 14.23 -33.50
N PHE A 379 12.89 15.26 -32.67
CA PHE A 379 13.65 15.27 -31.43
C PHE A 379 12.68 15.30 -30.26
N VAL A 380 12.75 14.29 -29.39
CA VAL A 380 11.98 14.25 -28.13
C VAL A 380 12.93 14.50 -26.98
N GLU A 381 12.55 15.41 -26.11
CA GLU A 381 13.32 15.80 -24.94
C GLU A 381 12.42 15.70 -23.71
N VAL A 382 12.90 15.03 -22.68
CA VAL A 382 12.24 15.03 -21.37
C VAL A 382 12.56 16.36 -20.70
N LEU A 383 11.53 17.09 -20.33
CA LEU A 383 11.62 18.39 -19.65
C LEU A 383 11.58 18.22 -18.12
N SER A 384 10.81 17.23 -17.65
CA SER A 384 10.75 16.79 -16.26
C SER A 384 10.54 15.27 -16.24
N PRO A 385 11.39 14.49 -15.55
CA PRO A 385 12.52 14.98 -14.79
C PRO A 385 13.64 15.55 -15.68
N VAL A 386 14.50 16.40 -15.11
CA VAL A 386 15.85 16.64 -15.64
C VAL A 386 16.82 15.62 -15.06
N ASP A 387 17.93 15.33 -15.74
CA ASP A 387 18.85 14.27 -15.31
C ASP A 387 19.43 14.57 -13.91
N GLY A 388 19.29 13.61 -13.00
CA GLY A 388 19.61 13.74 -11.58
C GLY A 388 18.58 14.52 -10.76
N GLN A 389 17.38 14.81 -11.28
CA GLN A 389 16.34 15.49 -10.53
C GLN A 389 15.84 14.63 -9.37
N GLU A 390 15.63 15.29 -8.24
CA GLU A 390 15.06 14.68 -7.04
C GLU A 390 13.62 15.13 -6.85
N PHE A 391 12.71 14.18 -6.66
CA PHE A 391 11.33 14.45 -6.27
C PHE A 391 11.10 14.00 -4.84
N LEU A 392 10.53 14.86 -4.03
CA LEU A 392 9.97 14.44 -2.75
C LEU A 392 8.60 13.79 -2.93
N GLU A 393 7.85 14.20 -3.96
CA GLU A 393 6.53 13.64 -4.26
C GLU A 393 6.64 12.18 -4.74
N PRO A 394 5.84 11.25 -4.18
CA PRO A 394 5.92 9.83 -4.51
C PRO A 394 5.28 9.47 -5.87
N SER A 395 4.56 10.39 -6.48
CA SER A 395 3.94 10.26 -7.81
C SER A 395 4.28 11.49 -8.67
N PRO A 396 5.53 11.59 -9.15
CA PRO A 396 5.99 12.78 -9.86
C PRO A 396 5.26 12.97 -11.20
N ASP A 397 5.13 14.23 -11.59
CA ASP A 397 4.67 14.62 -12.93
C ASP A 397 5.82 14.56 -13.93
N PHE A 398 5.54 13.91 -15.06
CA PHE A 398 6.44 13.83 -16.19
C PHE A 398 6.01 14.81 -17.26
N LEU A 399 6.99 15.53 -17.80
CA LEU A 399 6.81 16.52 -18.85
C LEU A 399 7.87 16.28 -19.92
N TRP A 400 7.48 16.36 -21.18
CA TRP A 400 8.39 16.27 -22.31
C TRP A 400 7.95 17.23 -23.40
N GLN A 401 8.79 17.38 -24.41
CA GLN A 401 8.46 18.08 -25.63
C GLN A 401 9.00 17.30 -26.82
N ALA A 402 8.34 17.45 -27.97
CA ALA A 402 8.90 17.03 -29.23
C ALA A 402 9.00 18.22 -30.18
N SER A 403 10.13 18.34 -30.86
CA SER A 403 10.30 19.25 -31.98
C SER A 403 10.43 18.45 -33.25
N THR A 404 9.69 18.87 -34.27
CA THR A 404 9.64 18.15 -35.53
C THR A 404 9.46 19.10 -36.70
N SER A 405 10.21 18.88 -37.79
CA SER A 405 9.91 19.49 -39.09
C SER A 405 8.88 18.68 -39.89
N ASP A 406 8.50 17.52 -39.37
CA ASP A 406 7.52 16.62 -39.95
C ASP A 406 6.11 16.98 -39.49
N SER A 407 5.31 17.49 -40.43
CA SER A 407 3.91 17.86 -40.23
C SER A 407 2.97 16.67 -40.00
N THR A 408 3.45 15.42 -40.09
CA THR A 408 2.64 14.21 -39.84
C THR A 408 2.84 13.60 -38.45
N PHE A 409 3.70 14.17 -37.61
CA PHE A 409 3.86 13.72 -36.22
C PHE A 409 2.62 14.04 -35.39
N ARG A 410 2.04 13.04 -34.70
CA ARG A 410 0.75 13.15 -33.99
C ARG A 410 0.84 13.24 -32.46
N ASN A 411 1.96 13.69 -31.89
CA ASN A 411 2.16 13.79 -30.44
C ASN A 411 1.80 12.48 -29.70
N ALA A 412 2.25 11.34 -30.22
CA ALA A 412 2.11 10.03 -29.58
C ALA A 412 3.46 9.61 -29.00
N TYR A 413 3.44 9.11 -27.77
CA TYR A 413 4.62 8.84 -26.98
C TYR A 413 4.49 7.56 -26.17
N LEU A 414 5.56 6.76 -26.07
CA LEU A 414 5.71 5.69 -25.08
C LEU A 414 6.66 6.17 -24.00
N LEU A 415 6.14 6.30 -22.78
CA LEU A 415 6.95 6.54 -21.59
C LEU A 415 7.42 5.20 -21.05
N THR A 416 8.70 5.12 -20.69
CA THR A 416 9.28 3.96 -20.01
C THR A 416 10.03 4.43 -18.78
N VAL A 417 9.58 4.01 -17.61
CA VAL A 417 10.30 4.16 -16.35
C VAL A 417 10.94 2.82 -16.00
N ARG A 418 12.25 2.83 -15.77
CA ARG A 418 13.06 1.67 -15.36
C ARG A 418 13.61 1.89 -13.98
N GLY A 419 13.70 0.82 -13.20
CA GLY A 419 14.30 0.84 -11.88
C GLY A 419 13.62 -0.10 -10.88
N PRO A 420 14.01 -0.05 -9.60
CA PRO A 420 15.10 0.79 -9.07
C PRO A 420 16.47 0.43 -9.67
N ILE A 421 17.31 1.44 -9.90
CA ILE A 421 18.65 1.27 -10.48
C ILE A 421 19.63 0.97 -9.34
N GLU A 422 19.96 -0.31 -9.15
CA GLU A 422 21.01 -0.74 -8.22
C GLU A 422 22.32 -0.95 -9.00
N PHE A 423 23.33 -0.10 -8.77
CA PHE A 423 24.68 -0.11 -9.37
C PHE A 423 24.78 -0.70 -10.80
N GLY A 424 24.50 0.11 -11.82
CA GLY A 424 24.58 -0.31 -13.23
C GLY A 424 24.14 0.79 -14.22
N ALA A 425 24.06 0.48 -15.52
CA ALA A 425 23.53 1.40 -16.53
C ALA A 425 21.99 1.37 -16.54
N ALA A 426 21.36 2.55 -16.57
CA ALA A 426 19.90 2.74 -16.58
C ALA A 426 19.14 1.86 -17.59
N GLU A 427 19.74 1.58 -18.75
CA GLU A 427 19.14 0.77 -19.81
C GLU A 427 18.98 -0.72 -19.44
N GLN A 428 19.75 -1.22 -18.48
CA GLN A 428 19.71 -2.61 -18.02
C GLN A 428 18.73 -2.83 -16.86
N ALA A 429 18.23 -1.76 -16.25
CA ALA A 429 17.25 -1.86 -15.20
C ALA A 429 15.92 -2.40 -15.76
N PRO A 430 15.20 -3.24 -14.97
CA PRO A 430 13.91 -3.77 -15.39
C PRO A 430 12.93 -2.62 -15.66
N VAL A 431 12.05 -2.83 -16.65
CA VAL A 431 10.93 -1.92 -16.87
C VAL A 431 10.06 -1.96 -15.63
N PHE A 432 9.97 -0.83 -14.95
CA PHE A 432 9.14 -0.66 -13.76
C PHE A 432 7.72 -0.27 -14.17
N TRP A 433 7.61 0.61 -15.17
CA TRP A 433 6.34 1.08 -15.70
C TRP A 433 6.49 1.53 -17.17
N GLN A 434 5.46 1.26 -17.96
CA GLN A 434 5.33 1.75 -19.34
C GLN A 434 3.92 2.26 -19.58
N HIS A 435 3.82 3.35 -20.34
CA HIS A 435 2.53 3.98 -20.63
C HIS A 435 2.56 4.74 -21.95
N ASN A 436 1.55 4.49 -22.78
CA ASN A 436 1.35 5.21 -24.02
C ASN A 436 0.53 6.48 -23.74
N VAL A 437 1.02 7.61 -24.22
CA VAL A 437 0.39 8.93 -24.09
C VAL A 437 0.23 9.54 -25.47
N THR A 438 -1.00 9.93 -25.82
CA THR A 438 -1.33 10.55 -27.10
C THR A 438 -1.91 11.94 -26.87
N GLY A 439 -1.50 12.92 -27.65
CA GLY A 439 -2.06 14.28 -27.61
C GLY A 439 -1.64 15.14 -26.41
N ALA A 440 -0.97 14.55 -25.42
CA ALA A 440 -0.39 15.25 -24.28
C ALA A 440 1.14 15.20 -24.31
N SER A 441 1.75 16.22 -23.72
CA SER A 441 3.19 16.31 -23.51
C SER A 441 3.56 16.21 -22.02
N SER A 442 2.60 15.78 -21.20
CA SER A 442 2.75 15.55 -19.76
C SER A 442 1.86 14.39 -19.32
N THR A 443 2.25 13.70 -18.25
CA THR A 443 1.40 12.75 -17.52
C THR A 443 1.95 12.55 -16.11
N SER A 444 1.10 12.11 -15.19
CA SER A 444 1.49 11.79 -13.82
C SER A 444 1.76 10.29 -13.67
N TYR A 445 2.65 9.91 -12.75
CA TYR A 445 2.82 8.49 -12.42
C TYR A 445 1.51 7.92 -11.82
N PRO A 446 0.92 6.86 -12.41
CA PRO A 446 -0.42 6.42 -12.05
C PRO A 446 -0.48 5.70 -10.70
N GLY A 447 -1.54 5.98 -9.93
CA GLY A 447 -1.76 5.36 -8.63
C GLY A 447 -2.05 3.85 -8.67
N SER A 448 -2.42 3.31 -9.83
CA SER A 448 -2.74 1.90 -10.08
C SER A 448 -1.51 0.99 -10.29
N VAL A 449 -0.32 1.57 -10.46
CA VAL A 449 0.93 0.85 -10.70
C VAL A 449 1.75 0.83 -9.41
N PRO A 450 2.54 -0.21 -9.10
CA PRO A 450 3.39 -0.25 -7.92
C PRO A 450 4.14 1.06 -7.68
N GLY A 451 4.16 1.53 -6.43
CA GLY A 451 4.68 2.85 -6.12
C GLY A 451 6.19 2.97 -6.27
N LEU A 452 6.62 4.10 -6.82
CA LEU A 452 8.03 4.50 -6.74
C LEU A 452 8.40 4.65 -5.27
N GLN A 453 9.60 4.21 -4.92
CA GLN A 453 10.02 4.10 -3.52
C GLN A 453 10.98 5.25 -3.20
N PRO A 454 10.77 6.00 -2.10
CA PRO A 454 11.76 6.97 -1.65
C PRO A 454 13.14 6.32 -1.40
N GLY A 455 14.20 7.08 -1.67
CA GLY A 455 15.59 6.62 -1.63
C GLY A 455 16.06 5.86 -2.88
N ASN A 456 15.17 5.55 -3.83
CA ASN A 456 15.54 4.86 -5.07
C ASN A 456 15.71 5.83 -6.25
N THR A 457 16.61 5.45 -7.16
CA THR A 457 16.81 6.12 -8.44
C THR A 457 16.15 5.31 -9.56
N TYR A 458 15.50 6.01 -10.47
CA TYR A 458 14.81 5.49 -11.64
C TYR A 458 15.35 6.19 -12.89
N ALA A 459 15.14 5.59 -14.05
CA ALA A 459 15.42 6.23 -15.33
C ALA A 459 14.14 6.28 -16.16
N MET A 460 13.92 7.44 -16.79
CA MET A 460 12.80 7.68 -17.68
C MET A 460 13.32 7.89 -19.10
N THR A 461 12.66 7.26 -20.06
CA THR A 461 12.76 7.63 -21.48
C THR A 461 11.38 7.91 -22.04
N VAL A 462 11.32 8.77 -23.05
CA VAL A 462 10.12 9.05 -23.84
C VAL A 462 10.42 8.73 -25.30
N SER A 463 9.65 7.83 -25.88
CA SER A 463 9.77 7.46 -27.29
C SER A 463 8.64 8.08 -28.10
N ALA A 464 8.94 8.95 -29.07
CA ALA A 464 7.96 9.39 -30.06
C ALA A 464 7.54 8.20 -30.93
N LEU A 465 6.24 8.07 -31.14
CA LEU A 465 5.64 7.00 -31.91
C LEU A 465 5.08 7.53 -33.23
N ASP A 466 5.13 6.70 -34.27
CA ASP A 466 4.37 6.92 -35.50
C ASP A 466 2.92 6.47 -35.36
N GLU A 467 2.13 6.65 -36.42
CA GLU A 467 0.72 6.24 -36.47
C GLU A 467 0.49 4.72 -36.32
N ARG A 468 1.56 3.91 -36.33
CA ARG A 468 1.56 2.45 -36.17
C ARG A 468 2.24 2.02 -34.86
N ASN A 469 2.45 2.95 -33.91
CA ASN A 469 3.15 2.74 -32.64
C ASN A 469 4.62 2.31 -32.77
N ASN A 470 5.25 2.49 -33.93
CA ASN A 470 6.69 2.26 -34.04
C ASN A 470 7.45 3.44 -33.44
N ILE A 471 8.56 3.13 -32.76
CA ILE A 471 9.45 4.16 -32.19
C ILE A 471 10.13 4.92 -33.34
N LEU A 472 9.80 6.19 -33.49
CA LEU A 472 10.42 7.13 -34.42
C LEU A 472 11.73 7.70 -33.88
N SER A 473 11.73 8.04 -32.59
CA SER A 473 12.87 8.55 -31.85
C SER A 473 12.64 8.30 -30.36
N THR A 474 13.72 8.06 -29.62
CA THR A 474 13.69 8.00 -28.14
C THR A 474 14.52 9.15 -27.59
N SER A 475 14.05 9.77 -26.52
CA SER A 475 14.82 10.76 -25.77
C SER A 475 16.09 10.14 -25.21
N GLU A 476 17.05 10.98 -24.80
CA GLU A 476 18.06 10.50 -23.87
C GLU A 476 17.38 10.01 -22.58
N GLY A 477 17.98 9.02 -21.93
CA GLY A 477 17.53 8.53 -20.64
C GLY A 477 17.83 9.56 -19.57
N VAL A 478 16.79 9.99 -18.85
CA VAL A 478 16.91 10.93 -17.75
C VAL A 478 16.76 10.15 -16.45
N THR A 479 17.77 10.24 -15.60
CA THR A 479 17.69 9.68 -14.25
C THR A 479 16.99 10.64 -13.31
N PHE A 480 16.19 10.11 -12.41
CA PHE A 480 15.57 10.87 -11.34
C PHE A 480 15.47 9.99 -10.09
N SER A 481 15.46 10.62 -8.93
CA SER A 481 15.38 9.91 -7.66
C SER A 481 14.13 10.36 -6.92
N LEU A 482 13.46 9.43 -6.24
CA LEU A 482 12.58 9.84 -5.15
C LEU A 482 13.45 10.13 -3.94
N ALA A 483 13.56 11.39 -3.59
CA ALA A 483 14.31 11.83 -2.43
C ALA A 483 13.66 11.32 -1.16
N THR A 484 14.51 10.97 -0.20
CA THR A 484 14.15 11.04 1.21
C THR A 484 14.49 12.45 1.67
N ASP A 485 13.49 13.24 2.08
CA ASP A 485 13.78 14.46 2.82
C ASP A 485 14.16 14.02 4.25
N PRO A 486 15.38 14.36 4.74
CA PRO A 486 15.79 13.93 6.06
C PRO A 486 14.94 14.53 7.19
N LYS A 487 14.13 15.56 6.93
CA LYS A 487 13.16 16.10 7.88
C LYS A 487 11.84 15.33 7.87
N ILE A 488 11.47 14.63 6.78
CA ILE A 488 10.18 13.94 6.68
C ILE A 488 10.34 12.46 6.94
N SER A 489 9.61 11.95 7.92
CA SER A 489 9.70 10.53 8.23
C SER A 489 9.12 9.64 7.12
N TRP A 490 9.71 8.46 6.95
CA TRP A 490 9.32 7.41 6.02
C TRP A 490 7.84 7.03 6.15
N GLU A 491 7.30 7.05 7.37
CA GLU A 491 5.88 6.82 7.64
C GLU A 491 4.97 7.92 7.07
N VAL A 492 5.42 9.19 7.08
CA VAL A 492 4.68 10.32 6.48
C VAL A 492 4.71 10.21 4.95
N LEU A 493 5.88 9.91 4.37
CA LEU A 493 6.01 9.67 2.92
C LEU A 493 5.10 8.50 2.48
N ASN A 494 5.04 7.44 3.27
CA ASN A 494 4.14 6.32 3.00
C ASN A 494 2.67 6.72 3.11
N ALA A 495 2.27 7.42 4.18
CA ALA A 495 0.89 7.86 4.34
C ALA A 495 0.45 8.77 3.18
N TRP A 496 1.33 9.67 2.75
CA TRP A 496 1.10 10.57 1.62
C TRP A 496 0.88 9.83 0.30
N ASP A 497 1.77 8.89 -0.06
CA ASP A 497 1.58 8.12 -1.29
C ASP A 497 0.29 7.26 -1.22
N VAL A 498 -0.09 6.73 -0.04
CA VAL A 498 -1.34 5.95 0.08
C VAL A 498 -2.54 6.86 -0.18
N ALA A 499 -2.54 8.06 0.40
CA ALA A 499 -3.62 9.03 0.20
C ALA A 499 -3.74 9.47 -1.26
N ARG A 500 -2.63 9.81 -1.93
CA ARG A 500 -2.61 10.15 -3.37
C ARG A 500 -3.18 9.01 -4.22
N ARG A 501 -2.76 7.77 -3.98
CA ARG A 501 -3.26 6.59 -4.72
C ARG A 501 -4.74 6.32 -4.53
N GLN A 502 -5.25 6.60 -3.33
CA GLN A 502 -6.66 6.47 -3.01
C GLN A 502 -7.48 7.70 -3.39
N GLN A 503 -6.86 8.74 -3.99
CA GLN A 503 -7.49 10.02 -4.30
C GLN A 503 -8.11 10.67 -3.05
N THR A 504 -7.43 10.50 -1.91
CA THR A 504 -7.82 11.07 -0.61
C THR A 504 -6.76 12.04 -0.09
N ASP A 505 -5.90 12.56 -0.95
CA ASP A 505 -4.82 13.48 -0.59
C ASP A 505 -5.31 14.87 -0.16
N SER A 506 -6.59 15.18 -0.38
CA SER A 506 -7.27 16.32 0.23
C SER A 506 -7.59 16.13 1.72
N LEU A 507 -7.48 14.91 2.27
CA LEU A 507 -7.72 14.63 3.68
C LEU A 507 -6.62 15.25 4.55
N MET A 508 -7.03 15.67 5.75
CA MET A 508 -6.14 16.23 6.76
C MET A 508 -5.36 15.11 7.46
N LEU A 509 -4.04 15.15 7.36
CA LEU A 509 -3.11 14.27 8.06
C LEU A 509 -2.68 14.94 9.40
N PRO A 510 -2.90 14.29 10.55
CA PRO A 510 -2.30 14.75 11.80
C PRO A 510 -0.78 14.50 11.80
N LEU A 511 -0.02 15.55 12.11
CA LEU A 511 1.44 15.58 12.13
C LEU A 511 1.95 16.16 13.44
N VAL A 512 3.15 15.74 13.82
CA VAL A 512 3.95 16.37 14.86
C VAL A 512 5.22 16.92 14.21
N LEU A 513 5.43 18.22 14.40
CA LEU A 513 6.64 18.91 13.98
C LEU A 513 7.59 19.05 15.17
N THR A 514 8.87 18.75 15.00
CA THR A 514 9.92 19.19 15.94
C THR A 514 10.56 20.46 15.40
N LEU A 515 10.54 21.52 16.21
CA LEU A 515 11.12 22.82 15.85
C LEU A 515 12.64 22.82 16.01
N ALA A 516 13.34 23.37 15.03
CA ALA A 516 14.79 23.59 15.09
C ALA A 516 15.17 24.65 16.14
N SER A 517 14.26 25.56 16.45
CA SER A 517 14.46 26.64 17.42
C SER A 517 13.16 26.96 18.13
N PRO A 518 12.83 26.25 19.23
CA PRO A 518 11.63 26.53 20.03
C PRO A 518 11.75 27.86 20.81
N PRO A 519 10.64 28.58 21.08
CA PRO A 519 9.25 28.24 20.74
C PRO A 519 8.91 28.45 19.26
N LEU A 520 7.70 28.07 18.83
CA LEU A 520 7.20 28.31 17.48
C LEU A 520 7.31 29.81 17.11
N GLN A 521 8.20 30.13 16.17
CA GLN A 521 8.40 31.49 15.70
C GLN A 521 7.22 31.95 14.85
N GLN A 522 6.87 33.23 14.96
CA GLN A 522 5.71 33.78 14.23
C GLN A 522 5.86 33.62 12.70
N THR A 523 7.07 33.71 12.15
CA THR A 523 7.32 33.52 10.72
C THR A 523 6.97 32.10 10.27
N VAL A 524 7.43 31.09 11.01
CA VAL A 524 7.13 29.68 10.75
C VAL A 524 5.62 29.43 10.89
N ARG A 525 4.98 30.02 11.90
CA ARG A 525 3.52 29.94 12.06
C ARG A 525 2.78 30.49 10.84
N ASP A 526 3.16 31.67 10.36
CA ASP A 526 2.50 32.32 9.23
C ASP A 526 2.66 31.48 7.95
N GLU A 527 3.82 30.83 7.75
CA GLU A 527 4.07 29.89 6.65
C GLU A 527 3.20 28.62 6.76
N LEU A 528 3.14 28.00 7.95
CA LEU A 528 2.29 26.83 8.20
C LEU A 528 0.81 27.12 7.92
N VAL A 529 0.29 28.24 8.42
CA VAL A 529 -1.09 28.65 8.15
C VAL A 529 -1.28 28.98 6.66
N GLY A 530 -0.26 29.56 6.01
CA GLY A 530 -0.27 29.88 4.59
C GLY A 530 -0.45 28.65 3.67
N ILE A 531 0.07 27.50 4.08
CA ILE A 531 -0.12 26.22 3.37
C ILE A 531 -1.37 25.44 3.83
N GLY A 532 -2.22 26.06 4.66
CA GLY A 532 -3.47 25.46 5.12
C GLY A 532 -3.34 24.54 6.34
N ALA A 533 -2.23 24.60 7.08
CA ALA A 533 -2.10 23.85 8.33
C ALA A 533 -3.07 24.39 9.40
N VAL A 534 -3.70 23.47 10.12
CA VAL A 534 -4.47 23.76 11.34
C VAL A 534 -3.60 23.40 12.52
N ILE A 535 -3.06 24.41 13.21
CA ILE A 535 -2.26 24.20 14.43
C ILE A 535 -3.21 23.83 15.57
N GLU A 536 -3.01 22.64 16.14
CA GLU A 536 -3.86 22.08 17.17
C GLU A 536 -3.26 22.34 18.55
N ILE A 537 -1.97 22.03 18.74
CA ILE A 537 -1.27 22.15 20.02
C ILE A 537 0.17 22.60 19.83
N GLU A 538 0.61 23.48 20.72
CA GLU A 538 2.00 23.90 20.83
C GLU A 538 2.55 23.44 22.18
N ALA A 539 3.56 22.59 22.14
CA ALA A 539 4.19 22.01 23.31
C ALA A 539 5.69 21.85 23.04
N ASP A 540 6.43 22.95 23.17
CA ASP A 540 7.84 23.07 22.76
C ASP A 540 8.70 21.83 23.05
N PRO A 541 9.55 21.38 22.12
CA PRO A 541 9.79 21.90 20.79
C PRO A 541 8.75 21.41 19.79
N TRP A 542 7.67 20.75 20.22
CA TRP A 542 6.73 20.14 19.33
C TRP A 542 5.56 21.05 18.99
N VAL A 543 5.11 20.95 17.74
CA VAL A 543 3.86 21.52 17.27
C VAL A 543 3.04 20.39 16.65
N GLN A 544 1.87 20.12 17.23
CA GLN A 544 0.89 19.25 16.59
C GLN A 544 0.00 20.10 15.68
N LEU A 545 -0.20 19.61 14.47
CA LEU A 545 -1.08 20.23 13.50
C LEU A 545 -1.71 19.17 12.61
N SER A 546 -2.74 19.57 11.88
CA SER A 546 -3.25 18.81 10.75
C SER A 546 -3.04 19.57 9.44
N LEU A 547 -2.68 18.85 8.38
CA LEU A 547 -2.35 19.41 7.07
C LEU A 547 -2.89 18.51 5.95
N PRO A 548 -3.40 19.04 4.83
CA PRO A 548 -3.73 18.21 3.67
C PRO A 548 -2.48 17.48 3.14
N PHE A 549 -2.62 16.21 2.75
CA PHE A 549 -1.48 15.43 2.24
C PHE A 549 -0.79 16.06 1.03
N TYR A 550 -1.53 16.76 0.16
CA TYR A 550 -0.94 17.42 -1.00
C TYR A 550 -0.01 18.61 -0.67
N GLN A 551 0.10 19.02 0.61
CA GLN A 551 0.96 20.13 1.07
C GLN A 551 2.25 19.64 1.77
N ILE A 552 2.55 18.34 1.78
CA ILE A 552 3.73 17.80 2.47
C ILE A 552 5.04 18.33 1.86
N ASP A 553 5.09 18.55 0.54
CA ASP A 553 6.22 19.20 -0.15
C ASP A 553 6.43 20.65 0.31
N ALA A 554 5.35 21.42 0.40
CA ALA A 554 5.37 22.81 0.86
C ALA A 554 5.79 22.89 2.33
N LEU A 555 5.36 21.93 3.15
CA LEU A 555 5.79 21.79 4.55
C LEU A 555 7.29 21.50 4.66
N ALA A 556 7.83 20.61 3.82
CA ALA A 556 9.26 20.26 3.81
C ALA A 556 10.17 21.48 3.55
N ALA A 557 9.69 22.40 2.71
CA ALA A 557 10.39 23.61 2.31
C ALA A 557 10.46 24.69 3.40
N ILE A 558 9.71 24.57 4.49
CA ILE A 558 9.71 25.56 5.58
C ILE A 558 10.99 25.44 6.40
N ASP A 559 11.71 26.55 6.53
CA ASP A 559 12.88 26.66 7.39
C ASP A 559 12.46 26.70 8.88
N GLY A 560 13.27 26.10 9.76
CA GLY A 560 13.01 26.08 11.20
C GLY A 560 12.24 24.85 11.70
N ILE A 561 11.90 23.91 10.80
CA ILE A 561 11.42 22.57 11.14
C ILE A 561 12.60 21.59 11.04
N SER A 562 12.82 20.81 12.10
CA SER A 562 13.83 19.75 12.14
C SER A 562 13.27 18.39 11.75
N LEU A 563 12.01 18.11 12.13
CA LEU A 563 11.37 16.82 11.90
C LEU A 563 9.88 17.01 11.65
N VAL A 564 9.35 16.25 10.70
CA VAL A 564 7.94 16.03 10.38
C VAL A 564 7.68 14.54 10.55
N SER A 565 6.87 14.17 11.53
CA SER A 565 6.50 12.78 11.78
C SER A 565 5.01 12.61 12.00
N LEU A 566 4.52 11.37 11.96
CA LEU A 566 3.25 11.06 12.59
C LEU A 566 3.44 11.11 14.13
N PRO A 567 2.38 11.37 14.92
CA PRO A 567 2.45 11.20 16.37
C PRO A 567 3.03 9.84 16.74
N SER A 568 3.85 9.71 17.79
CA SER A 568 4.43 8.39 18.12
C SER A 568 3.35 7.34 18.39
N PRO A 569 3.62 6.05 18.11
CA PRO A 569 2.65 5.02 18.41
C PRO A 569 2.48 4.93 19.93
N HIS A 570 1.24 5.13 20.37
CA HIS A 570 0.89 5.07 21.77
C HIS A 570 0.68 3.62 22.19
N ILE A 571 1.04 3.26 23.42
CA ILE A 571 0.98 1.87 23.88
C ILE A 571 0.24 1.77 25.21
N LEU A 572 -0.64 0.78 25.27
CA LEU A 572 -1.29 0.31 26.49
C LEU A 572 -0.44 -0.80 27.12
N PHE A 573 -0.08 -0.68 28.39
CA PHE A 573 0.70 -1.70 29.09
C PHE A 573 -0.18 -2.74 29.79
N SER A 574 -1.10 -3.34 29.02
CA SER A 574 -1.99 -4.40 29.49
C SER A 574 -2.29 -5.45 28.44
N ASP A 575 -2.52 -6.69 28.89
CA ASP A 575 -3.15 -7.75 28.12
C ASP A 575 -4.57 -8.04 28.65
N THR A 576 -5.47 -8.44 27.76
CA THR A 576 -6.83 -8.86 28.12
C THR A 576 -6.99 -10.36 27.92
N THR A 577 -7.32 -11.09 28.97
CA THR A 577 -7.68 -12.52 28.87
C THR A 577 -9.16 -12.72 29.19
N GLN A 578 -9.85 -13.46 28.33
CA GLN A 578 -11.21 -13.94 28.61
C GLN A 578 -11.10 -15.26 29.40
N SER A 579 -10.95 -15.19 30.71
CA SER A 579 -11.22 -16.33 31.59
C SER A 579 -11.93 -15.87 32.87
N ILE A 580 -12.98 -16.60 33.24
CA ILE A 580 -13.91 -16.27 34.34
C ILE A 580 -13.72 -17.27 35.48
N ASP A 581 -13.55 -16.76 36.70
CA ASP A 581 -14.24 -17.30 37.88
C ASP A 581 -15.08 -16.14 38.47
N PRO A 582 -16.41 -16.27 38.65
CA PRO A 582 -17.31 -15.13 38.98
C PRO A 582 -17.19 -14.56 40.40
N ALA A 583 -16.16 -14.92 41.17
CA ALA A 583 -16.23 -14.85 42.63
C ALA A 583 -15.74 -13.54 43.28
N ASP A 584 -14.94 -12.70 42.63
CA ASP A 584 -14.35 -11.53 43.30
C ASP A 584 -14.50 -10.24 42.47
N VAL A 585 -15.64 -9.56 42.60
CA VAL A 585 -15.63 -8.10 42.50
C VAL A 585 -14.98 -7.61 43.79
N GLU A 586 -13.71 -7.21 43.72
CA GLU A 586 -13.02 -6.72 44.91
C GLU A 586 -13.80 -5.55 45.51
N THR A 587 -14.07 -5.65 46.81
CA THR A 587 -14.66 -4.55 47.57
C THR A 587 -13.58 -3.49 47.77
N PHE A 588 -13.87 -2.23 47.44
CA PHE A 588 -12.94 -1.12 47.72
C PHE A 588 -12.56 -1.10 49.20
N LYS A 589 -11.24 -1.05 49.46
CA LYS A 589 -10.63 -0.97 50.78
C LYS A 589 -9.83 0.35 50.86
N PRO A 590 -10.51 1.51 50.89
CA PRO A 590 -9.82 2.80 50.89
C PRO A 590 -8.89 2.91 52.11
N LEU A 591 -7.66 3.34 51.86
CA LEU A 591 -6.66 3.56 52.90
C LEU A 591 -6.97 4.84 53.72
N PRO A 592 -6.38 4.99 54.93
CA PRO A 592 -6.51 6.20 55.73
C PRO A 592 -6.02 7.45 54.98
N GLY A 593 -6.60 8.60 55.29
CA GLY A 593 -6.13 9.89 54.77
C GLY A 593 -6.52 11.02 55.71
N ARG A 594 -5.57 11.89 56.04
CA ARG A 594 -5.77 12.96 57.03
C ARG A 594 -5.93 14.33 56.40
N VAL A 595 -5.16 14.65 55.36
CA VAL A 595 -5.28 15.91 54.61
C VAL A 595 -5.73 15.67 53.16
N PRO A 596 -6.44 16.61 52.52
CA PRO A 596 -6.77 16.49 51.09
C PRO A 596 -5.50 16.32 50.23
N ILE A 597 -5.62 15.52 49.17
CA ILE A 597 -4.58 15.33 48.17
C ILE A 597 -5.22 15.28 46.78
N LYS A 598 -4.55 15.83 45.78
CA LYS A 598 -5.03 15.84 44.39
C LYS A 598 -4.27 14.82 43.56
N VAL A 599 -5.02 13.95 42.88
CA VAL A 599 -4.47 12.86 42.06
C VAL A 599 -4.99 13.00 40.64
N ALA A 600 -4.10 13.03 39.65
CA ALA A 600 -4.47 12.89 38.26
C ALA A 600 -4.25 11.46 37.76
N VAL A 601 -5.12 10.99 36.86
CA VAL A 601 -4.95 9.74 36.10
C VAL A 601 -4.80 10.11 34.63
N PHE A 602 -3.68 9.72 34.05
CA PHE A 602 -3.29 9.97 32.66
C PHE A 602 -3.51 8.69 31.84
N GLU A 603 -4.40 8.76 30.86
CA GLU A 603 -4.83 7.63 30.02
C GLU A 603 -5.17 8.12 28.59
N PHE A 604 -5.31 7.20 27.62
CA PHE A 604 -5.74 7.58 26.27
C PHE A 604 -7.26 7.78 26.15
N GLY A 605 -8.05 7.18 27.04
CA GLY A 605 -9.50 7.32 27.06
C GLY A 605 -10.15 6.80 28.34
N PHE A 606 -11.40 7.19 28.56
CA PHE A 606 -12.20 6.80 29.72
C PHE A 606 -13.65 6.46 29.36
N ASP A 607 -14.13 5.28 29.79
CA ASP A 607 -15.57 5.00 29.78
C ASP A 607 -16.28 5.80 30.88
N GLN A 608 -16.74 7.01 30.53
CA GLN A 608 -17.39 7.93 31.46
C GLN A 608 -18.63 7.34 32.15
N ASN A 609 -19.42 6.54 31.43
CA ASN A 609 -20.66 5.97 31.97
C ASN A 609 -20.35 4.88 33.01
N ALA A 610 -19.42 3.98 32.69
CA ALA A 610 -18.98 2.94 33.59
C ALA A 610 -18.26 3.51 34.82
N ILE A 611 -17.37 4.49 34.63
CA ILE A 611 -16.67 5.15 35.74
C ILE A 611 -17.64 5.90 36.65
N THR A 612 -18.57 6.68 36.09
CA THR A 612 -19.59 7.38 36.91
C THR A 612 -20.43 6.38 37.71
N SER A 613 -20.72 5.21 37.16
CA SER A 613 -21.41 4.13 37.88
C SER A 613 -20.55 3.51 38.97
N LEU A 614 -19.24 3.40 38.75
CA LEU A 614 -18.27 2.79 39.67
C LEU A 614 -17.97 3.70 40.87
N VAL A 615 -17.72 4.98 40.65
CA VAL A 615 -17.20 5.91 41.68
C VAL A 615 -18.10 7.11 41.95
N GLY A 616 -19.21 7.26 41.23
CA GLY A 616 -20.10 8.42 41.33
C GLY A 616 -19.42 9.71 40.85
N GLY A 617 -19.85 10.85 41.38
CA GLY A 617 -19.26 12.17 41.07
C GLY A 617 -17.94 12.47 41.77
N ARG A 618 -17.11 11.45 42.06
CA ARG A 618 -15.81 11.60 42.75
C ARG A 618 -14.65 11.97 41.82
N VAL A 619 -14.91 12.11 40.52
CA VAL A 619 -13.91 12.37 39.48
C VAL A 619 -14.33 13.57 38.64
N THR A 620 -13.35 14.29 38.10
CA THR A 620 -13.54 15.35 37.09
C THR A 620 -12.77 14.99 35.83
N TYR A 621 -13.37 15.16 34.65
CA TYR A 621 -12.76 14.82 33.37
C TYR A 621 -12.17 16.05 32.67
N HIS A 622 -11.02 15.85 32.02
CA HIS A 622 -10.37 16.84 31.14
C HIS A 622 -9.84 16.13 29.90
N SER A 623 -10.08 16.67 28.71
CA SER A 623 -9.55 16.11 27.45
C SER A 623 -8.65 17.12 26.76
N PHE A 624 -7.46 16.67 26.39
CA PHE A 624 -6.47 17.40 25.61
C PHE A 624 -6.43 16.95 24.15
N ARG A 625 -7.24 15.96 23.78
CA ARG A 625 -7.34 15.51 22.39
C ARG A 625 -7.86 16.63 21.51
N ALA A 626 -7.34 16.71 20.29
CA ALA A 626 -7.82 17.65 19.29
C ALA A 626 -9.35 17.55 19.03
N ASP A 627 -9.94 16.35 19.16
CA ASP A 627 -11.38 16.11 19.02
C ASP A 627 -12.21 16.39 20.29
N GLY A 628 -11.57 16.69 21.42
CA GLY A 628 -12.19 16.89 22.73
C GLY A 628 -12.87 15.65 23.31
N ALA A 629 -12.71 14.47 22.71
CA ALA A 629 -13.35 13.24 23.17
C ALA A 629 -12.72 12.77 24.49
N VAL A 630 -13.53 12.36 25.45
CA VAL A 630 -13.03 11.77 26.72
C VAL A 630 -12.87 10.25 26.59
N GLY A 631 -13.61 9.61 25.67
CA GLY A 631 -13.62 8.16 25.49
C GLY A 631 -12.36 7.57 24.85
N GLY A 632 -11.43 8.40 24.36
CA GLY A 632 -10.28 7.94 23.57
C GLY A 632 -10.63 7.65 22.11
N SER A 633 -9.69 7.03 21.38
CA SER A 633 -9.81 6.78 19.94
C SER A 633 -10.66 5.53 19.64
N ASN A 634 -10.74 4.60 20.59
CA ASN A 634 -11.45 3.33 20.42
C ASN A 634 -11.97 2.77 21.77
N THR A 635 -12.73 1.68 21.71
CA THR A 635 -13.31 1.04 22.91
C THR A 635 -12.29 0.39 23.83
N VAL A 636 -11.13 -0.02 23.31
CA VAL A 636 -10.03 -0.60 24.12
C VAL A 636 -9.43 0.49 25.01
N ASP A 637 -9.17 1.68 24.48
CA ASP A 637 -8.67 2.83 25.27
C ASP A 637 -9.64 3.17 26.42
N ALA A 638 -10.94 3.26 26.12
CA ALA A 638 -11.98 3.56 27.11
C ALA A 638 -12.04 2.51 28.25
N LEU A 639 -11.90 1.23 27.89
CA LEU A 639 -11.91 0.12 28.84
C LEU A 639 -10.62 0.08 29.68
N HIS A 640 -9.48 0.39 29.07
CA HIS A 640 -8.20 0.50 29.78
C HIS A 640 -8.26 1.59 30.86
N GLY A 641 -8.77 2.77 30.51
CA GLY A 641 -8.95 3.84 31.50
C GLY A 641 -9.94 3.50 32.61
N LEU A 642 -11.02 2.76 32.31
CA LEU A 642 -11.92 2.24 33.34
C LEU A 642 -11.18 1.29 34.31
N ALA A 643 -10.35 0.39 33.79
CA ALA A 643 -9.56 -0.55 34.58
C ALA A 643 -8.53 0.16 35.46
N SER A 644 -7.82 1.16 34.93
CA SER A 644 -6.88 2.00 35.67
C SER A 644 -7.56 2.78 36.80
N VAL A 645 -8.76 3.34 36.54
CA VAL A 645 -9.55 4.02 37.58
C VAL A 645 -10.02 3.05 38.65
N GLN A 646 -10.47 1.84 38.29
CA GLN A 646 -10.83 0.84 39.29
C GLN A 646 -9.63 0.48 40.19
N ALA A 647 -8.47 0.20 39.59
CA ALA A 647 -7.25 -0.14 40.31
C ALA A 647 -6.80 0.97 41.27
N LEU A 648 -6.97 2.24 40.89
CA LEU A 648 -6.70 3.38 41.77
C LEU A 648 -7.67 3.36 42.97
N PHE A 649 -8.98 3.25 42.70
CA PHE A 649 -10.03 3.37 43.72
C PHE A 649 -10.11 2.19 44.70
N GLU A 650 -9.44 1.06 44.42
CA GLU A 650 -9.28 -0.05 45.38
C GLU A 650 -8.74 0.43 46.72
N TYR A 651 -7.72 1.30 46.70
CA TYR A 651 -6.99 1.73 47.89
C TYR A 651 -6.99 3.25 48.10
N LEU A 652 -7.52 4.04 47.17
CA LEU A 652 -7.44 5.50 47.23
C LEU A 652 -8.09 6.06 48.51
N PRO A 653 -7.40 6.91 49.29
CA PRO A 653 -7.98 7.50 50.48
C PRO A 653 -9.19 8.39 50.14
N ARG A 654 -10.16 8.47 51.05
CA ARG A 654 -11.39 9.25 50.82
C ARG A 654 -11.16 10.76 50.73
N THR A 655 -10.01 11.23 51.23
CA THR A 655 -9.56 12.62 51.15
C THR A 655 -9.07 13.04 49.76
N ALA A 656 -8.89 12.09 48.84
CA ALA A 656 -8.37 12.38 47.51
C ALA A 656 -9.43 13.02 46.58
N GLU A 657 -9.02 14.10 45.90
CA GLU A 657 -9.69 14.67 44.74
C GLU A 657 -9.06 14.08 43.46
N VAL A 658 -9.88 13.59 42.54
CA VAL A 658 -9.41 12.85 41.36
C VAL A 658 -9.74 13.57 40.06
N HIS A 659 -8.71 13.81 39.25
CA HIS A 659 -8.83 14.33 37.89
C HIS A 659 -8.47 13.23 36.88
N LEU A 660 -9.33 13.01 35.90
CA LEU A 660 -9.12 12.05 34.82
C LEU A 660 -8.78 12.86 33.57
N ILE A 661 -7.56 12.70 33.07
CA ILE A 661 -7.01 13.54 31.99
C ILE A 661 -6.63 12.63 30.83
N ASN A 662 -7.26 12.83 29.67
CA ASN A 662 -6.92 12.06 28.48
C ASN A 662 -6.32 12.90 27.35
N PHE A 663 -5.46 12.23 26.59
CA PHE A 663 -4.68 12.73 25.46
C PHE A 663 -4.45 11.55 24.50
N ASN A 664 -3.73 11.76 23.40
CA ASN A 664 -3.43 10.76 22.39
C ASN A 664 -1.98 10.87 21.90
N THR A 665 -1.38 12.06 21.95
CA THR A 665 -0.05 12.36 21.41
C THR A 665 0.90 12.90 22.48
N GLU A 666 2.20 12.90 22.19
CA GLU A 666 3.23 13.44 23.09
C GLU A 666 3.07 14.96 23.33
N PRO A 667 2.75 15.79 22.32
CA PRO A 667 2.42 17.20 22.55
C PRO A 667 1.18 17.40 23.44
N GLU A 668 0.11 16.61 23.21
CA GLU A 668 -1.10 16.64 24.05
C GLU A 668 -0.79 16.26 25.49
N PHE A 669 0.05 15.25 25.72
CA PHE A 669 0.49 14.86 27.05
C PHE A 669 1.29 15.94 27.76
N LYS A 670 2.22 16.59 27.05
CA LYS A 670 3.01 17.67 27.66
C LYS A 670 2.12 18.85 28.05
N ALA A 671 1.15 19.21 27.20
CA ALA A 671 0.14 20.22 27.52
C ALA A 671 -0.74 19.80 28.71
N ALA A 672 -1.20 18.55 28.73
CA ALA A 672 -1.97 17.96 29.82
C ALA A 672 -1.22 17.96 31.15
N LEU A 673 0.07 17.61 31.12
CA LEU A 673 0.95 17.62 32.27
C LEU A 673 1.12 19.03 32.82
N THR A 674 1.40 20.00 31.95
CA THR A 674 1.55 21.42 32.34
C THR A 674 0.27 21.91 33.02
N TYR A 675 -0.91 21.65 32.44
CA TYR A 675 -2.20 22.01 33.05
C TYR A 675 -2.45 21.30 34.38
N ALA A 676 -2.09 20.02 34.50
CA ALA A 676 -2.26 19.29 35.75
C ALA A 676 -1.43 19.90 36.89
N ILE A 677 -0.20 20.32 36.61
CA ILE A 677 0.68 20.95 37.61
C ILE A 677 0.26 22.41 37.86
N ASP A 678 0.20 23.23 36.82
CA ASP A 678 0.06 24.69 36.97
C ASP A 678 -1.37 25.14 37.32
N ASP A 679 -2.38 24.54 36.68
CA ASP A 679 -3.78 24.97 36.83
C ASP A 679 -4.54 24.16 37.88
N LEU A 680 -4.33 22.83 37.91
CA LEU A 680 -5.00 21.97 38.88
C LEU A 680 -4.22 21.84 40.20
N GLY A 681 -2.90 21.99 40.17
CA GLY A 681 -2.03 21.81 41.34
C GLY A 681 -2.11 20.39 41.88
N VAL A 682 -1.94 19.37 41.02
CA VAL A 682 -1.99 17.96 41.44
C VAL A 682 -0.72 17.54 42.15
N ASP A 683 -0.85 16.74 43.21
CA ASP A 683 0.29 16.24 44.00
C ASP A 683 0.86 14.94 43.40
N LEU A 684 -0.02 14.12 42.82
CA LEU A 684 0.32 12.81 42.26
C LEU A 684 -0.30 12.59 40.90
N ILE A 685 0.44 11.91 40.03
CA ILE A 685 -0.02 11.52 38.70
C ILE A 685 0.17 10.01 38.52
N SER A 686 -0.90 9.27 38.22
CA SER A 686 -0.83 7.89 37.76
C SER A 686 -0.80 7.88 36.23
N CYS A 687 0.29 7.41 35.62
CA CYS A 687 0.43 7.31 34.17
C CYS A 687 0.70 5.86 33.77
N SER A 688 -0.35 5.18 33.33
CA SER A 688 -0.33 3.75 32.94
C SER A 688 -0.11 3.56 31.44
N VAL A 689 0.19 4.63 30.74
CA VAL A 689 0.39 4.69 29.29
C VAL A 689 1.67 5.43 28.97
N SER A 690 2.26 5.14 27.81
CA SER A 690 3.40 5.88 27.27
C SER A 690 3.48 5.62 25.76
N TRP A 691 4.39 6.33 25.11
CA TRP A 691 4.88 6.02 23.78
C TRP A 691 6.17 5.24 23.94
N ALA A 692 6.30 4.09 23.26
CA ALA A 692 7.59 3.43 23.18
C ALA A 692 8.46 4.12 22.14
N ASN A 693 9.76 4.18 22.40
CA ASN A 693 10.74 4.77 21.49
C ASN A 693 10.48 6.26 21.16
N ALA A 694 9.73 6.98 22.01
CA ALA A 694 9.55 8.43 21.89
C ALA A 694 10.81 9.14 22.41
N TYR A 695 11.74 9.36 21.49
CA TYR A 695 12.96 10.12 21.71
C TYR A 695 13.90 9.52 22.78
N ASP A 696 13.78 8.23 23.08
CA ASP A 696 14.40 7.64 24.28
C ASP A 696 15.70 6.88 24.04
N HIS A 697 16.68 7.20 24.89
CA HIS A 697 18.00 6.57 24.95
C HIS A 697 17.98 5.32 25.86
N TYR A 698 16.80 5.01 26.42
CA TYR A 698 16.53 4.01 27.46
C TYR A 698 17.44 4.14 28.71
N ASP A 699 17.99 5.34 28.90
CA ASP A 699 18.85 5.74 30.02
C ASP A 699 18.30 6.96 30.79
N GLY A 700 17.08 7.38 30.46
CA GLY A 700 16.39 8.52 31.07
C GLY A 700 16.95 9.90 30.71
N THR A 701 17.78 10.01 29.67
CA THR A 701 18.34 11.31 29.23
C THR A 701 17.67 11.91 28.01
N SER A 702 16.59 11.31 27.51
CA SER A 702 15.82 11.88 26.40
C SER A 702 15.30 13.29 26.67
N PHE A 703 15.09 14.04 25.59
CA PHE A 703 14.42 15.34 25.68
C PHE A 703 13.03 15.19 26.32
N PHE A 704 12.26 14.18 25.89
CA PHE A 704 10.94 13.89 26.44
C PHE A 704 10.98 13.73 27.96
N THR A 705 11.80 12.81 28.48
CA THR A 705 11.91 12.57 29.92
C THR A 705 12.38 13.80 30.69
N ARG A 706 13.38 14.53 30.19
CA ARG A 706 13.83 15.78 30.83
C ARG A 706 12.70 16.80 30.92
N SER A 707 11.96 17.00 29.84
CA SER A 707 10.85 17.95 29.83
C SER A 707 9.75 17.61 30.84
N VAL A 708 9.48 16.32 31.06
CA VAL A 708 8.54 15.85 32.09
C VAL A 708 9.08 16.11 33.49
N VAL A 709 10.35 15.78 33.73
CA VAL A 709 11.01 16.04 35.03
C VAL A 709 11.01 17.55 35.35
N ASP A 710 11.29 18.39 34.35
CA ASP A 710 11.32 19.84 34.51
C ASP A 710 9.93 20.43 34.84
N ILE A 711 8.84 19.87 34.29
CA ILE A 711 7.46 20.29 34.62
C ILE A 711 7.03 19.79 36.00
N LEU A 712 7.41 18.56 36.37
CA LEU A 712 7.07 18.00 37.69
C LEU A 712 7.80 18.71 38.84
N ASP A 713 9.07 19.08 38.61
CA ASP A 713 10.00 19.68 39.58
C ASP A 713 9.88 19.03 40.99
N ASP A 714 9.79 19.86 42.03
CA ASP A 714 9.48 19.47 43.42
C ASP A 714 7.96 19.48 43.72
N ASP A 715 7.11 19.87 42.76
CA ASP A 715 5.68 20.11 42.96
C ASP A 715 4.83 18.82 42.95
N ALA A 716 5.17 17.83 42.10
CA ALA A 716 4.37 16.60 41.98
C ALA A 716 5.21 15.34 41.76
N THR A 717 4.64 14.17 42.08
CA THR A 717 5.26 12.87 41.79
C THR A 717 4.43 12.09 40.78
N MET A 718 5.04 11.64 39.70
CA MET A 718 4.42 10.79 38.70
C MET A 718 4.82 9.32 38.92
N ILE A 719 3.82 8.44 39.01
CA ILE A 719 3.99 7.00 39.08
C ILE A 719 3.71 6.48 37.68
N VAL A 720 4.64 5.70 37.14
CA VAL A 720 4.61 5.27 35.73
C VAL A 720 4.73 3.76 35.60
N ALA A 721 4.04 3.19 34.63
CA ALA A 721 4.18 1.78 34.29
C ALA A 721 5.58 1.48 33.73
N ALA A 722 6.20 0.38 34.16
CA ALA A 722 7.50 -0.06 33.64
C ALA A 722 7.42 -0.57 32.18
N GLY A 723 6.23 -0.99 31.74
CA GLY A 723 5.99 -1.55 30.41
C GLY A 723 5.77 -3.07 30.42
N ASN A 724 5.36 -3.63 29.28
CA ASN A 724 5.04 -5.06 29.15
C ASN A 724 5.87 -5.79 28.06
N PHE A 725 7.15 -5.47 27.91
CA PHE A 725 7.97 -5.91 26.77
C PHE A 725 9.00 -6.98 27.08
N ALA A 726 8.99 -7.58 28.29
CA ALA A 726 10.05 -8.51 28.69
C ALA A 726 10.23 -9.71 27.75
N GLN A 727 9.21 -10.08 26.97
CA GLN A 727 9.29 -11.17 25.97
C GLN A 727 9.05 -10.68 24.53
N SER A 728 9.16 -9.38 24.28
CA SER A 728 8.83 -8.80 22.98
C SER A 728 9.84 -7.75 22.53
N HIS A 729 11.10 -7.98 22.88
CA HIS A 729 12.22 -7.13 22.55
C HIS A 729 13.47 -7.97 22.23
N TRP A 730 14.40 -7.36 21.50
CA TRP A 730 15.76 -7.83 21.23
C TRP A 730 16.71 -6.66 21.53
N GLU A 731 17.85 -6.91 22.16
CA GLU A 731 18.88 -5.91 22.46
C GLU A 731 20.27 -6.45 22.16
N GLY A 732 21.13 -5.61 21.55
CA GLY A 732 22.52 -5.97 21.33
C GLY A 732 23.27 -4.99 20.43
N SER A 733 24.56 -5.24 20.24
CA SER A 733 25.40 -4.45 19.35
C SER A 733 25.17 -4.82 17.90
N TYR A 734 25.15 -3.84 16.99
CA TYR A 734 25.13 -4.13 15.55
C TYR A 734 26.43 -4.81 15.12
N GLU A 735 26.33 -6.05 14.67
CA GLU A 735 27.42 -6.82 14.08
C GLU A 735 27.13 -7.14 12.60
N ASP A 736 28.13 -6.95 11.73
CA ASP A 736 28.14 -7.38 10.32
C ASP A 736 29.49 -8.08 10.05
N ASN A 737 29.63 -9.30 10.54
CA ASN A 737 30.88 -10.06 10.47
C ASN A 737 31.16 -10.56 9.05
N ASN A 738 30.10 -10.78 8.27
CA ASN A 738 30.17 -11.32 6.91
C ASN A 738 30.29 -10.21 5.83
N LEU A 739 30.16 -8.94 6.23
CA LEU A 739 30.37 -7.73 5.43
C LEU A 739 29.35 -7.52 4.31
N ASN A 740 28.12 -8.02 4.49
CA ASN A 740 27.03 -7.89 3.53
C ASN A 740 26.09 -6.69 3.82
N GLY A 741 26.37 -5.90 4.87
CA GLY A 741 25.58 -4.74 5.25
C GLY A 741 24.31 -5.05 6.04
N ALA A 742 24.09 -6.31 6.43
CA ALA A 742 23.00 -6.74 7.30
C ALA A 742 23.52 -7.15 8.69
N HIS A 743 22.66 -7.02 9.69
CA HIS A 743 23.00 -7.43 11.05
C HIS A 743 22.98 -8.95 11.23
N ASP A 744 24.08 -9.54 11.69
CA ASP A 744 24.16 -10.92 12.14
C ASP A 744 23.49 -11.10 13.52
N PHE A 745 22.19 -11.44 13.57
CA PHE A 745 21.48 -11.77 14.83
C PHE A 745 22.05 -13.01 15.53
N THR A 746 22.56 -13.95 14.73
CA THR A 746 23.45 -15.03 15.19
C THR A 746 24.57 -15.17 14.16
N PRO A 747 25.72 -15.79 14.51
CA PRO A 747 26.87 -15.83 13.59
C PRO A 747 26.53 -16.37 12.18
N GLY A 748 26.53 -15.48 11.18
CA GLY A 748 26.23 -15.79 9.79
C GLY A 748 24.74 -15.90 9.44
N ASN A 749 23.85 -15.39 10.29
CA ASN A 749 22.41 -15.33 10.05
C ASN A 749 21.90 -13.91 10.21
N ASP A 750 21.51 -13.31 9.09
CA ASP A 750 21.07 -11.91 9.00
C ASP A 750 19.63 -11.68 9.49
N PHE A 751 18.94 -12.72 9.97
CA PHE A 751 17.51 -12.70 10.24
C PHE A 751 17.16 -13.04 11.68
N LEU A 752 16.29 -12.22 12.27
CA LEU A 752 15.51 -12.57 13.44
C LEU A 752 14.19 -13.21 12.99
N GLU A 753 14.00 -14.50 13.31
CA GLU A 753 12.76 -15.21 13.00
C GLU A 753 11.72 -14.99 14.10
N VAL A 754 10.51 -14.57 13.71
CA VAL A 754 9.39 -14.29 14.61
C VAL A 754 8.12 -14.97 14.11
N GLN A 755 7.26 -15.43 15.01
CA GLN A 755 5.95 -15.98 14.64
C GLN A 755 4.87 -14.93 14.85
N LEU A 756 4.16 -14.57 13.79
CA LEU A 756 3.14 -13.53 13.81
C LEU A 756 1.78 -14.10 13.42
N ASP A 757 0.77 -13.84 14.26
CA ASP A 757 -0.64 -14.15 14.02
C ASP A 757 -1.32 -13.06 13.18
N ASN A 758 -1.91 -13.45 12.05
CA ASN A 758 -2.63 -12.54 11.14
C ASN A 758 -3.91 -11.91 11.71
N THR A 759 -4.40 -12.39 12.86
CA THR A 759 -5.50 -11.75 13.59
C THR A 759 -5.07 -10.48 14.34
N LYS A 760 -3.76 -10.26 14.50
CA LYS A 760 -3.16 -9.13 15.20
C LYS A 760 -2.51 -8.16 14.20
N ARG A 761 -2.31 -6.91 14.66
CA ARG A 761 -1.49 -5.90 13.96
C ARG A 761 -0.25 -5.63 14.80
N TYR A 762 0.91 -5.71 14.17
CA TYR A 762 2.21 -5.55 14.82
C TYR A 762 2.81 -4.19 14.52
N THR A 763 3.54 -3.68 15.50
CA THR A 763 4.38 -2.49 15.40
C THR A 763 5.79 -2.88 15.77
N LEU A 764 6.76 -2.53 14.93
CA LEU A 764 8.19 -2.71 15.19
C LEU A 764 8.79 -1.33 15.46
N LEU A 765 9.58 -1.23 16.53
CA LEU A 765 10.27 -0.02 16.94
C LEU A 765 11.74 -0.34 17.14
N LEU A 766 12.59 0.25 16.31
CA LEU A 766 14.05 0.14 16.41
C LEU A 766 14.62 1.45 16.93
N SER A 767 15.60 1.38 17.83
CA SER A 767 16.38 2.54 18.27
C SER A 767 17.81 2.14 18.61
N TRP A 768 18.78 3.04 18.42
CA TRP A 768 20.18 2.80 18.76
C TRP A 768 20.85 3.99 19.47
N ASP A 769 21.97 3.72 20.13
CA ASP A 769 22.64 4.61 21.09
C ASP A 769 23.50 5.74 20.46
N GLU A 770 22.99 6.40 19.41
CA GLU A 770 23.68 7.53 18.73
C GLU A 770 22.83 8.82 18.69
N TRP A 771 22.11 9.10 19.77
CA TRP A 771 21.15 10.19 19.83
C TRP A 771 21.76 11.59 19.70
N GLY A 772 21.14 12.44 18.87
CA GLY A 772 21.49 13.85 18.67
C GLY A 772 22.68 14.09 17.74
N ALA A 773 23.43 13.05 17.39
CA ALA A 773 24.49 13.09 16.39
C ALA A 773 24.70 11.69 15.77
N PRO A 774 23.66 11.13 15.10
CA PRO A 774 23.76 9.80 14.53
C PRO A 774 24.85 9.74 13.47
N THR A 775 25.72 8.73 13.58
CA THR A 775 26.75 8.42 12.58
C THR A 775 26.35 7.25 11.69
N ARG A 776 25.32 6.52 12.10
CA ARG A 776 24.75 5.37 11.40
C ARG A 776 23.32 5.61 10.97
N ASN A 777 22.97 4.88 9.93
CA ASN A 777 21.64 4.83 9.34
C ASN A 777 21.18 3.38 9.34
N LEU A 778 20.50 2.95 10.40
CA LEU A 778 19.98 1.58 10.46
C LEU A 778 18.56 1.55 9.93
N ASP A 779 18.30 0.68 8.97
CA ASP A 779 16.97 0.42 8.41
C ASP A 779 16.43 -0.90 8.96
N VAL A 780 15.10 -1.02 9.03
CA VAL A 780 14.39 -2.27 9.41
C VAL A 780 13.42 -2.71 8.33
N GLU A 781 13.36 -4.01 8.04
CA GLU A 781 12.45 -4.60 7.07
C GLU A 781 11.85 -5.94 7.56
N ILE A 782 10.60 -6.19 7.19
CA ILE A 782 9.88 -7.45 7.41
C ILE A 782 9.84 -8.23 6.10
N LEU A 783 10.29 -9.49 6.16
CA LEU A 783 10.37 -10.44 5.05
C LEU A 783 9.53 -11.69 5.35
N ASN A 784 9.26 -12.47 4.30
CA ASN A 784 8.61 -13.77 4.48
C ASN A 784 9.56 -14.82 5.10
N ASP A 785 9.05 -16.03 5.33
CA ASP A 785 9.80 -17.15 5.88
C ASP A 785 11.00 -17.61 5.03
N ARG A 786 11.04 -17.23 3.75
CA ARG A 786 12.15 -17.50 2.82
C ARG A 786 13.18 -16.39 2.77
N GLY A 787 12.95 -15.26 3.45
CA GLY A 787 13.79 -14.06 3.36
C GLY A 787 13.53 -13.24 2.09
N GLU A 788 12.39 -13.41 1.45
CA GLU A 788 11.96 -12.61 0.30
C GLU A 788 11.19 -11.37 0.81
N ARG A 789 11.40 -10.24 0.15
CA ARG A 789 10.79 -8.96 0.50
C ARG A 789 9.28 -9.04 0.38
N LEU A 790 8.58 -8.64 1.43
CA LEU A 790 7.12 -8.49 1.42
C LEU A 790 6.74 -7.09 0.96
N SER A 791 5.61 -6.98 0.28
CA SER A 791 5.05 -5.69 -0.11
C SER A 791 3.55 -5.63 0.11
N ASP A 792 3.03 -4.41 0.27
CA ASP A 792 1.59 -4.15 0.29
C ASP A 792 0.94 -4.30 -1.11
N ALA A 793 -0.36 -4.08 -1.19
CA ALA A 793 -1.12 -4.16 -2.45
C ALA A 793 -0.66 -3.17 -3.53
N PHE A 794 0.12 -2.15 -3.15
CA PHE A 794 0.69 -1.13 -4.03
C PHE A 794 2.21 -1.35 -4.26
N GLY A 795 2.74 -2.52 -3.92
CA GLY A 795 4.14 -2.89 -4.16
C GLY A 795 5.15 -2.22 -3.23
N ARG A 796 4.73 -1.67 -2.09
CA ARG A 796 5.65 -1.05 -1.12
C ARG A 796 6.17 -2.01 -0.08
N PRO A 797 7.47 -1.95 0.27
CA PRO A 797 8.03 -2.78 1.31
C PRO A 797 7.38 -2.52 2.67
N TYR A 798 7.27 -3.57 3.47
CA TYR A 798 7.13 -3.42 4.92
C TYR A 798 8.50 -3.11 5.52
N ALA A 799 8.97 -1.88 5.33
CA ALA A 799 10.25 -1.37 5.83
C ALA A 799 10.14 0.06 6.36
N SER A 800 11.14 0.47 7.12
CA SER A 800 11.38 1.85 7.54
C SER A 800 12.85 2.20 7.29
N ARG A 801 13.06 3.33 6.61
CA ARG A 801 14.35 3.76 6.02
C ARG A 801 14.54 5.28 6.15
N ASN A 802 14.30 5.83 7.34
CA ASN A 802 14.55 7.24 7.61
C ASN A 802 16.05 7.53 7.45
N VAL A 803 16.44 8.72 6.97
CA VAL A 803 17.86 9.04 6.77
C VAL A 803 18.46 9.68 8.01
N GLN A 804 19.10 8.90 8.88
CA GLN A 804 19.76 9.44 10.08
C GLN A 804 21.15 9.98 9.78
N SER A 805 21.36 11.27 10.10
CA SER A 805 22.66 11.93 9.95
C SER A 805 22.76 13.20 10.79
N ALA A 806 23.97 13.71 10.97
CA ALA A 806 24.23 14.96 11.69
C ALA A 806 23.58 16.20 11.06
N ASP A 807 23.32 16.17 9.75
CA ASP A 807 22.71 17.28 8.98
C ASP A 807 21.23 16.98 8.62
N GLY A 808 20.63 15.93 9.20
CA GLY A 808 19.33 15.38 8.82
C GLY A 808 18.45 14.92 9.99
N TYR A 809 17.80 13.75 9.85
CA TYR A 809 17.01 13.11 10.90
C TYR A 809 17.96 12.76 12.06
N ILE A 810 17.87 13.46 13.20
CA ILE A 810 18.85 13.32 14.29
C ILE A 810 18.48 12.20 15.26
N GLU A 811 17.27 11.66 15.17
CA GLU A 811 16.78 10.60 16.03
C GLU A 811 17.18 9.22 15.47
N PRO A 812 18.05 8.45 16.14
CA PRO A 812 18.46 7.10 15.71
C PRO A 812 17.33 6.08 15.91
N MET A 813 16.25 6.16 15.13
CA MET A 813 15.09 5.28 15.25
C MET A 813 14.43 4.92 13.92
N GLU A 814 13.79 3.75 13.90
CA GLU A 814 12.91 3.31 12.81
C GLU A 814 11.59 2.74 13.34
N ARG A 815 10.52 2.86 12.54
CA ARG A 815 9.17 2.43 12.94
C ARG A 815 8.40 1.81 11.78
N ILE A 816 7.93 0.58 11.96
CA ILE A 816 6.93 -0.05 11.09
C ILE A 816 5.65 -0.18 11.90
N ARG A 817 4.56 0.45 11.45
CA ARG A 817 3.28 0.46 12.18
C ARG A 817 2.24 -0.42 11.51
N ASN A 818 1.34 -0.98 12.32
CA ASN A 818 0.13 -1.67 11.88
C ASN A 818 0.36 -2.78 10.84
N PHE A 819 1.53 -3.43 10.86
CA PHE A 819 1.80 -4.56 10.00
C PHE A 819 0.84 -5.69 10.33
N GLN A 820 0.00 -6.07 9.36
CA GLN A 820 -0.86 -7.23 9.49
C GLN A 820 -0.28 -8.37 8.64
N PRO A 821 0.07 -9.51 9.25
CA PRO A 821 0.54 -10.69 8.52
C PRO A 821 -0.41 -11.04 7.36
N LEU A 822 0.15 -11.30 6.17
CA LEU A 822 -0.63 -11.48 4.95
C LEU A 822 -1.34 -12.84 4.88
N TYR A 823 -0.78 -13.86 5.54
CA TYR A 823 -1.23 -15.25 5.43
C TYR A 823 -2.04 -15.70 6.65
N PRO A 824 -3.12 -16.50 6.50
CA PRO A 824 -4.00 -16.92 7.60
C PRO A 824 -3.33 -17.69 8.74
N GLY A 825 -3.59 -17.30 9.98
CA GLY A 825 -3.09 -17.92 11.22
C GLY A 825 -1.67 -17.45 11.59
N VAL A 826 -1.04 -18.20 12.49
CA VAL A 826 0.34 -17.96 12.92
C VAL A 826 1.31 -18.41 11.82
N ARG A 827 2.23 -17.53 11.41
CA ARG A 827 3.28 -17.82 10.43
C ARG A 827 4.62 -17.24 10.86
N THR A 828 5.69 -17.86 10.39
CA THR A 828 7.04 -17.32 10.55
C THR A 828 7.26 -16.17 9.57
N TYR A 829 7.82 -15.08 10.09
CA TYR A 829 8.34 -13.95 9.35
C TYR A 829 9.80 -13.72 9.76
N ARG A 830 10.54 -13.00 8.93
CA ARG A 830 11.93 -12.63 9.19
C ARG A 830 12.04 -11.12 9.33
N ILE A 831 12.78 -10.66 10.31
CA ILE A 831 13.17 -9.26 10.47
C ILE A 831 14.64 -9.15 10.09
N ARG A 832 14.97 -8.16 9.26
CA ARG A 832 16.33 -7.84 8.86
C ARG A 832 16.63 -6.39 9.19
N LEU A 833 17.83 -6.16 9.71
CA LEU A 833 18.38 -4.82 9.91
C LEU A 833 19.54 -4.59 8.95
N THR A 834 19.57 -3.44 8.30
CA THR A 834 20.61 -3.09 7.31
C THR A 834 21.20 -1.72 7.57
N SER A 835 22.46 -1.50 7.20
CA SER A 835 23.12 -0.19 7.26
C SER A 835 23.57 0.25 5.86
N PRO A 836 22.77 1.05 5.12
CA PRO A 836 23.11 1.48 3.76
C PRO A 836 24.44 2.23 3.69
N ASN A 837 24.71 3.07 4.70
CA ASN A 837 25.99 3.74 4.89
C ASN A 837 26.87 2.86 5.77
N ARG A 838 27.62 1.95 5.13
CA ARG A 838 28.47 0.99 5.84
C ARG A 838 29.51 1.70 6.72
N PRO A 839 29.59 1.40 8.02
CA PRO A 839 30.56 2.04 8.90
C PRO A 839 32.00 1.63 8.55
N SER A 840 32.96 2.50 8.88
CA SER A 840 34.37 2.12 8.84
C SER A 840 34.61 1.01 9.86
N PRO A 841 35.47 -0.01 9.57
CA PRO A 841 35.82 -1.05 10.55
C PRO A 841 36.42 -0.53 11.87
N SER A 842 36.72 0.78 11.97
CA SER A 842 37.23 1.46 13.15
C SER A 842 36.17 2.00 14.11
N ASP A 843 34.89 2.01 13.70
CA ASP A 843 33.82 2.65 14.45
C ASP A 843 33.21 1.67 15.46
N LEU A 844 33.02 2.09 16.72
CA LEU A 844 32.38 1.26 17.76
C LEU A 844 30.94 0.97 17.36
N ALA A 845 30.54 -0.30 17.20
CA ALA A 845 29.15 -0.72 16.91
C ALA A 845 28.15 -0.05 17.87
N PRO A 846 26.99 0.44 17.39
CA PRO A 846 25.99 1.00 18.27
C PRO A 846 25.26 -0.16 18.97
N ASN A 847 24.85 0.04 20.21
CA ASN A 847 23.85 -0.83 20.82
C ASN A 847 22.47 -0.43 20.32
N PHE A 848 21.64 -1.41 19.96
CA PHE A 848 20.29 -1.16 19.50
C PHE A 848 19.27 -2.02 20.25
N GLU A 849 18.04 -1.52 20.29
CA GLU A 849 16.87 -2.20 20.82
C GLU A 849 15.79 -2.28 19.74
N LEU A 850 15.24 -3.47 19.56
CA LEU A 850 14.13 -3.76 18.65
C LEU A 850 12.94 -4.28 19.45
N TYR A 851 11.88 -3.49 19.55
CA TYR A 851 10.62 -3.88 20.18
C TYR A 851 9.60 -4.31 19.13
N ILE A 852 8.84 -5.35 19.43
CA ILE A 852 7.73 -5.85 18.60
C ILE A 852 6.48 -5.92 19.46
N TYR A 853 5.41 -5.24 19.05
CA TYR A 853 4.16 -5.19 19.83
C TYR A 853 2.93 -5.44 18.94
N PRO A 854 1.97 -6.28 19.36
CA PRO A 854 2.00 -7.15 20.55
C PRO A 854 3.11 -8.21 20.48
N PRO A 855 3.43 -8.90 21.59
CA PRO A 855 4.45 -9.95 21.58
C PRO A 855 4.19 -10.99 20.48
N PRO A 856 5.23 -11.37 19.70
CA PRO A 856 5.12 -12.48 18.77
C PRO A 856 4.73 -13.80 19.45
N GLU A 857 4.13 -14.71 18.69
CA GLU A 857 3.72 -16.02 19.18
C GLU A 857 4.94 -16.87 19.54
N GLY A 858 4.90 -17.52 20.69
CA GLY A 858 6.01 -18.37 21.14
C GLY A 858 7.31 -17.63 21.41
N SER A 859 7.28 -16.29 21.47
CA SER A 859 8.43 -15.50 21.92
C SER A 859 8.86 -15.97 23.30
N VAL A 860 10.11 -16.38 23.40
CA VAL A 860 10.79 -16.63 24.67
C VAL A 860 11.63 -15.39 24.95
N PRO A 861 11.66 -14.86 26.19
CA PRO A 861 12.57 -13.78 26.52
C PRO A 861 14.00 -14.17 26.13
N GLU A 862 14.66 -13.32 25.35
CA GLU A 862 16.06 -13.54 25.03
C GLU A 862 16.86 -13.49 26.34
N PRO A 863 17.61 -14.55 26.71
CA PRO A 863 18.24 -14.64 28.02
C PRO A 863 19.30 -13.55 28.28
N ASP A 864 19.78 -12.90 27.22
CA ASP A 864 20.90 -11.95 27.25
C ASP A 864 20.47 -10.48 27.04
N ALA A 865 19.18 -10.20 26.82
CA ALA A 865 18.71 -8.82 26.72
C ALA A 865 18.78 -8.16 28.11
N ALA A 866 19.47 -7.01 28.19
CA ALA A 866 19.72 -6.34 29.44
C ALA A 866 18.49 -5.51 29.87
N SER A 867 17.77 -4.89 28.95
CA SER A 867 16.60 -4.05 29.26
C SER A 867 15.39 -4.33 28.39
N SER A 868 14.20 -4.29 29.00
CA SER A 868 12.91 -4.25 28.29
C SER A 868 12.13 -2.96 28.53
N LEU A 869 12.80 -1.93 29.06
CA LEU A 869 12.18 -0.66 29.45
C LEU A 869 11.96 0.25 28.24
N ALA A 870 10.90 0.00 27.47
CA ALA A 870 10.65 0.70 26.21
C ALA A 870 10.26 2.21 26.33
N SER A 871 10.24 2.81 27.53
CA SER A 871 9.80 4.18 27.77
C SER A 871 10.78 4.99 28.62
N GLY A 872 11.00 6.24 28.19
CA GLY A 872 11.83 7.21 28.91
C GLY A 872 11.35 7.55 30.31
N LEU A 873 10.06 7.39 30.58
CA LEU A 873 9.51 7.59 31.92
C LEU A 873 9.92 6.43 32.84
N ALA A 874 9.91 5.19 32.33
CA ALA A 874 10.34 4.01 33.08
C ALA A 874 11.85 4.02 33.36
N THR A 875 12.63 4.71 32.51
CA THR A 875 14.09 4.87 32.66
C THR A 875 14.49 6.18 33.34
N ALA A 876 13.54 7.04 33.72
CA ALA A 876 13.79 8.38 34.26
C ALA A 876 14.81 8.40 35.42
N ARG A 877 15.61 9.46 35.52
CA ARG A 877 16.66 9.60 36.56
C ARG A 877 16.16 10.28 37.85
N SER A 878 15.17 11.15 37.74
CA SER A 878 14.61 11.89 38.87
C SER A 878 13.80 10.99 39.81
N ASN A 879 13.73 11.35 41.10
CA ASN A 879 12.83 10.74 42.07
C ASN A 879 11.41 11.33 42.03
N SER A 880 11.16 12.35 41.20
CA SER A 880 9.81 12.82 40.88
C SER A 880 9.04 11.82 40.01
N ILE A 881 9.73 10.83 39.43
CA ILE A 881 9.14 9.76 38.62
C ILE A 881 9.45 8.41 39.28
N ILE A 882 8.41 7.60 39.52
CA ILE A 882 8.52 6.28 40.16
C ILE A 882 8.02 5.20 39.19
N PRO A 883 8.92 4.46 38.53
CA PRO A 883 8.57 3.32 37.67
C PRO A 883 8.07 2.12 38.46
N VAL A 884 6.99 1.49 38.02
CA VAL A 884 6.31 0.38 38.70
C VAL A 884 6.17 -0.85 37.80
N GLY A 885 6.70 -1.98 38.26
CA GLY A 885 6.52 -3.29 37.63
C GLY A 885 5.30 -4.06 38.16
N ALA A 886 5.01 -5.21 37.52
CA ALA A 886 3.95 -6.12 37.92
C ALA A 886 4.55 -7.45 38.40
N SER A 887 4.31 -7.81 39.66
CA SER A 887 4.86 -9.05 40.26
C SER A 887 4.07 -10.31 39.87
N SER A 888 2.92 -10.14 39.21
CA SER A 888 1.97 -11.20 38.85
C SER A 888 1.97 -11.53 37.36
N PHE A 889 2.89 -10.95 36.58
CA PHE A 889 2.81 -10.93 35.13
C PHE A 889 4.20 -11.07 34.50
N GLU A 890 4.38 -12.11 33.67
CA GLU A 890 5.70 -12.50 33.15
C GLU A 890 6.26 -11.55 32.08
N HIS A 891 5.40 -10.77 31.41
CA HIS A 891 5.84 -9.78 30.44
C HIS A 891 6.19 -8.42 31.07
N SER A 892 6.11 -8.28 32.41
CA SER A 892 6.51 -7.04 33.10
C SER A 892 7.95 -6.69 32.75
N SER A 893 8.16 -5.48 32.23
CA SER A 893 9.48 -5.01 31.80
C SER A 893 10.44 -4.89 32.97
N GLN A 894 11.71 -5.14 32.67
CA GLN A 894 12.81 -5.31 33.61
C GLN A 894 14.01 -4.48 33.14
N GLY A 895 14.76 -3.93 34.08
CA GLY A 895 16.04 -3.29 33.80
C GLY A 895 17.21 -4.27 33.65
N PRO A 896 18.47 -3.76 33.67
CA PRO A 896 18.81 -2.37 33.96
C PRO A 896 18.39 -1.40 32.84
N THR A 897 18.43 -0.11 33.11
CA THR A 897 18.49 0.91 32.04
C THR A 897 19.81 0.79 31.27
N ASN A 898 19.93 1.45 30.11
CA ASN A 898 21.15 1.41 29.30
C ASN A 898 22.38 2.01 29.99
N ASP A 899 22.17 2.87 31.01
CA ASP A 899 23.23 3.35 31.90
C ASP A 899 23.44 2.51 33.18
N GLY A 900 22.86 1.30 33.23
CA GLY A 900 23.10 0.30 34.28
C GLY A 900 22.28 0.48 35.56
N ARG A 901 21.32 1.41 35.62
CA ARG A 901 20.50 1.61 36.82
C ARG A 901 19.43 0.54 36.95
N VAL A 902 19.20 0.12 38.19
CA VAL A 902 18.17 -0.88 38.50
C VAL A 902 16.78 -0.26 38.46
N ARG A 903 15.90 -0.82 37.62
CA ARG A 903 14.48 -0.47 37.47
C ARG A 903 13.66 -1.77 37.28
N PRO A 904 12.36 -1.81 37.64
CA PRO A 904 11.53 -0.72 38.20
C PRO A 904 11.90 -0.36 39.65
N ASP A 905 11.19 0.59 40.26
CA ASP A 905 11.41 0.99 41.66
C ASP A 905 10.70 0.08 42.65
N PHE A 906 9.44 -0.20 42.36
CA PHE A 906 8.58 -1.08 43.13
C PHE A 906 7.78 -1.96 42.17
N SER A 907 7.19 -3.02 42.70
CA SER A 907 6.20 -3.80 41.97
C SER A 907 4.96 -4.02 42.82
N THR A 908 3.85 -4.44 42.22
CA THR A 908 2.72 -5.03 42.95
C THR A 908 1.91 -5.92 42.00
N SER A 909 0.78 -6.47 42.45
CA SER A 909 -0.12 -7.20 41.56
C SER A 909 -0.58 -6.30 40.41
N GLY A 910 -0.44 -6.79 39.18
CA GLY A 910 -0.93 -6.14 37.97
C GLY A 910 -2.28 -6.68 37.51
N VAL A 911 -3.00 -7.48 38.31
CA VAL A 911 -4.25 -8.13 37.89
C VAL A 911 -5.47 -7.29 38.27
N ILE A 912 -6.37 -7.01 37.33
CA ILE A 912 -7.66 -6.37 37.54
C ILE A 912 -8.78 -7.23 36.97
N ARG A 913 -9.89 -7.34 37.70
CA ARG A 913 -11.10 -8.01 37.24
C ARG A 913 -12.20 -7.00 36.98
N LEU A 914 -12.67 -6.94 35.74
CA LEU A 914 -13.78 -6.10 35.30
C LEU A 914 -14.85 -6.98 34.68
N ASN A 915 -16.00 -7.09 35.34
CA ASN A 915 -17.09 -7.97 34.92
C ASN A 915 -16.61 -9.44 34.74
N GLN A 916 -16.59 -9.93 33.49
CA GLN A 916 -16.15 -11.28 33.10
C GLN A 916 -14.73 -11.29 32.50
N ALA A 917 -14.05 -10.14 32.41
CA ALA A 917 -12.72 -10.00 31.84
C ALA A 917 -11.67 -9.85 32.94
N THR A 918 -10.51 -10.48 32.72
CA THR A 918 -9.32 -10.26 33.54
C THR A 918 -8.30 -9.48 32.70
N PHE A 919 -7.83 -8.37 33.26
CA PHE A 919 -6.79 -7.54 32.69
C PHE A 919 -5.53 -7.71 33.51
N GLU A 920 -4.38 -7.81 32.85
CA GLU A 920 -3.08 -7.97 33.52
C GLU A 920 -2.05 -7.03 32.91
N GLY A 921 -1.21 -6.40 33.74
CA GLY A 921 -0.12 -5.57 33.26
C GLY A 921 0.38 -4.54 34.26
N THR A 922 1.51 -3.91 33.93
CA THR A 922 2.09 -2.81 34.72
C THR A 922 1.16 -1.59 34.79
N SER A 923 0.23 -1.45 33.83
CA SER A 923 -0.86 -0.46 33.85
C SER A 923 -1.73 -0.50 35.10
N PHE A 924 -1.87 -1.65 35.77
CA PHE A 924 -2.75 -1.78 36.94
C PHE A 924 -2.00 -1.80 38.26
N SER A 925 -0.71 -2.14 38.24
CA SER A 925 0.19 -1.96 39.37
C SER A 925 0.42 -0.47 39.68
N THR A 926 0.59 0.34 38.63
CA THR A 926 0.82 1.79 38.69
C THR A 926 -0.22 2.57 39.52
N PRO A 927 -1.53 2.49 39.22
CA PRO A 927 -2.56 3.19 39.98
C PRO A 927 -2.71 2.66 41.41
N ARG A 928 -2.46 1.38 41.68
CA ARG A 928 -2.44 0.84 43.05
C ARG A 928 -1.32 1.45 43.89
N VAL A 929 -0.11 1.50 43.33
CA VAL A 929 1.03 2.19 43.98
C VAL A 929 0.72 3.67 44.18
N THR A 930 0.10 4.32 43.20
CA THR A 930 -0.34 5.72 43.32
C THR A 930 -1.30 5.92 44.49
N ALA A 931 -2.30 5.05 44.65
CA ALA A 931 -3.25 5.11 45.76
C ALA A 931 -2.57 4.93 47.13
N VAL A 932 -1.60 4.02 47.22
CA VAL A 932 -0.79 3.81 48.42
C VAL A 932 0.01 5.07 48.75
N ILE A 933 0.72 5.64 47.78
CA ILE A 933 1.50 6.88 47.98
C ILE A 933 0.58 8.04 48.37
N ALA A 934 -0.61 8.15 47.77
CA ALA A 934 -1.59 9.17 48.12
C ALA A 934 -2.00 9.11 49.58
N SER A 935 -2.21 7.90 50.09
CA SER A 935 -2.49 7.65 51.52
C SER A 935 -1.32 8.06 52.41
N VAL A 936 -0.08 7.67 52.05
CA VAL A 936 1.12 8.04 52.82
C VAL A 936 1.31 9.55 52.88
N ILE A 937 1.23 10.26 51.75
CA ILE A 937 1.32 11.73 51.70
C ILE A 937 0.18 12.37 52.49
N SER A 938 -1.05 11.87 52.35
CA SER A 938 -2.22 12.38 53.09
C SER A 938 -2.07 12.21 54.60
N MET A 939 -1.37 11.18 55.07
CA MET A 939 -1.10 10.93 56.49
C MET A 939 0.12 11.68 57.02
N HIS A 940 1.13 11.85 56.17
CA HIS A 940 2.44 12.42 56.48
C HIS A 940 2.85 13.50 55.47
N PRO A 941 2.11 14.64 55.39
CA PRO A 941 2.40 15.68 54.40
C PRO A 941 3.74 16.39 54.62
N GLU A 942 4.38 16.19 55.78
CA GLU A 942 5.71 16.69 56.09
C GLU A 942 6.86 15.80 55.58
N TRP A 943 6.58 14.57 55.14
CA TRP A 943 7.60 13.65 54.67
C TRP A 943 8.10 14.03 53.27
N THR A 944 9.41 13.94 53.10
CA THR A 944 10.06 14.08 51.79
C THR A 944 9.81 12.85 50.91
N ARG A 945 9.95 12.99 49.58
CA ARG A 945 9.88 11.86 48.63
C ARG A 945 10.81 10.70 49.03
N GLN A 946 12.00 11.01 49.56
CA GLN A 946 12.94 9.99 50.03
C GLN A 946 12.43 9.24 51.27
N GLU A 947 11.81 9.93 52.23
CA GLU A 947 11.23 9.30 53.42
C GLU A 947 10.06 8.38 53.03
N ILE A 948 9.22 8.81 52.08
CA ILE A 948 8.15 7.99 51.52
C ILE A 948 8.73 6.75 50.83
N SER A 949 9.74 6.91 49.97
CA SER A 949 10.40 5.78 49.30
C SER A 949 11.00 4.79 50.31
N ASN A 950 11.65 5.28 51.37
CA ASN A 950 12.23 4.44 52.42
C ASN A 950 11.14 3.69 53.21
N PHE A 951 10.00 4.34 53.47
CA PHE A 951 8.85 3.68 54.09
C PHE A 951 8.33 2.53 53.23
N LEU A 952 8.13 2.77 51.93
CA LEU A 952 7.65 1.76 50.99
C LEU A 952 8.63 0.59 50.85
N GLN A 953 9.94 0.85 50.76
CA GLN A 953 10.99 -0.17 50.70
C GLN A 953 10.95 -1.13 51.90
N ASN A 954 10.60 -0.64 53.08
CA ASN A 954 10.48 -1.48 54.28
C ASN A 954 9.18 -2.29 54.33
N ALA A 955 8.27 -2.06 53.40
CA ALA A 955 6.97 -2.72 53.30
C ALA A 955 6.81 -3.47 51.97
N THR A 956 7.84 -4.21 51.56
CA THR A 956 7.84 -5.07 50.37
C THR A 956 8.07 -6.55 50.71
N TYR A 957 7.53 -7.46 49.90
CA TYR A 957 7.88 -8.89 49.88
C TYR A 957 8.47 -9.32 48.54
N GLY A 958 9.16 -10.47 48.50
CA GLY A 958 9.73 -11.05 47.29
C GLY A 958 11.00 -10.39 46.74
N GLY A 959 11.39 -9.22 47.27
CA GLY A 959 12.67 -8.55 47.00
C GLY A 959 13.70 -8.72 48.13
N ASN A 960 14.93 -8.25 47.90
CA ASN A 960 15.93 -8.10 48.95
C ASN A 960 15.87 -6.65 49.48
N PRO A 961 15.47 -6.40 50.73
CA PRO A 961 15.42 -5.04 51.26
C PRO A 961 16.76 -4.30 51.25
N ALA A 962 17.88 -5.03 51.19
CA ALA A 962 19.22 -4.47 51.12
C ALA A 962 19.72 -4.20 49.68
N GLU A 963 19.06 -4.75 48.66
CA GLU A 963 19.52 -4.68 47.27
C GLU A 963 18.35 -4.72 46.29
N LYS A 964 18.25 -3.67 45.48
CA LYS A 964 17.24 -3.52 44.44
C LYS A 964 17.51 -4.47 43.28
N SER A 965 16.49 -5.14 42.72
CA SER A 965 16.63 -6.02 41.55
C SER A 965 15.94 -5.46 40.30
N ASN A 966 16.36 -5.91 39.13
CA ASN A 966 15.76 -5.50 37.85
C ASN A 966 14.38 -6.10 37.59
N GLN A 967 14.04 -7.18 38.30
CA GLN A 967 12.75 -7.86 38.14
C GLN A 967 11.65 -7.18 38.96
N LEU A 968 11.94 -6.83 40.22
CA LEU A 968 10.93 -6.39 41.19
C LEU A 968 11.24 -5.03 41.83
N GLY A 969 12.36 -4.40 41.48
CA GLY A 969 12.85 -3.22 42.17
C GLY A 969 13.21 -3.54 43.62
N TRP A 970 12.69 -2.76 44.56
CA TRP A 970 12.82 -3.05 46.00
C TRP A 970 11.98 -4.25 46.44
N GLY A 971 11.01 -4.68 45.63
CA GLY A 971 10.11 -5.80 45.90
C GLY A 971 8.66 -5.44 45.58
N SER A 972 7.78 -6.43 45.76
CA SER A 972 6.34 -6.23 45.64
C SER A 972 5.79 -5.56 46.90
N LEU A 973 5.05 -4.44 46.77
CA LEU A 973 4.47 -3.75 47.92
C LEU A 973 3.51 -4.67 48.69
N ASP A 974 3.73 -4.76 50.00
CA ASP A 974 2.83 -5.40 50.96
C ASP A 974 1.78 -4.38 51.45
N ILE A 975 0.68 -4.28 50.70
CA ILE A 975 -0.38 -3.29 50.98
C ILE A 975 -0.99 -3.51 52.37
N GLU A 976 -1.10 -4.75 52.85
CA GLU A 976 -1.65 -5.06 54.18
C GLU A 976 -0.68 -4.66 55.31
N ALA A 977 0.63 -4.82 55.10
CA ALA A 977 1.63 -4.28 56.02
C ALA A 977 1.60 -2.74 56.05
N ILE A 978 1.41 -2.10 54.89
CA ILE A 978 1.27 -0.64 54.81
C ILE A 978 0.01 -0.15 55.54
N ILE A 979 -1.13 -0.82 55.35
CA ILE A 979 -2.38 -0.56 56.10
C ILE A 979 -2.09 -0.61 57.61
N SER A 980 -1.40 -1.66 58.04
CA SER A 980 -1.06 -1.86 59.45
C SER A 980 -0.13 -0.76 60.00
N ALA A 981 0.82 -0.29 59.18
CA ALA A 981 1.81 0.70 59.56
C ALA A 981 1.25 2.14 59.61
N LEU A 982 0.32 2.48 58.71
CA LEU A 982 -0.37 3.79 58.72
C LEU A 982 -1.42 3.88 59.85
N GLY A 983 -1.84 2.73 60.39
CA GLY A 983 -2.85 2.62 61.43
C GLY A 983 -4.27 2.61 60.86
N THR A 984 -5.20 1.98 61.58
CA THR A 984 -6.63 2.08 61.28
C THR A 984 -7.21 3.31 62.00
N GLU A 985 -8.04 4.11 61.33
CA GLU A 985 -8.84 5.15 62.00
C GLU A 985 -9.65 4.61 63.19
#